data_AF-E1X389-F1
#
_entry.id   AF-E1X389-F1
#
_cell.length_a   1.000
_cell.length_b   1.000
_cell.length_c   1.000
_cell.angle_alpha   90.00
_cell.angle_beta   90.00
_cell.angle_gamma   90.00
#
_symmetry.space_group_name_H-M   'P 1'
#
loop_
_entity.id
_entity.type
_entity.pdbx_description
1 polymer ?
#
loop_
_entity_poly.entity_id
_entity_poly.type
_entity_poly.pdbx_seq_one_letter_code
_entity_poly.pdbx_strand_id
1 'polypeptide(L)'
;MRKLIPMKLKSKTLPQYWQKQFSKITLCLGLLLQAYIFPSYSQENLKPKIETTPGIIESLLEIIEIEKNQYSALIKEAEEKSLLITDENQVKELKLDPFFVKSLLLNSENKYLNFLKDQKDECQLISLFQNNLIKTSRGLVNRVIVNYRDENNNRERALLTRSNFLELYFKKKCINNKELGKLFENQSLAQTMKNISFPTPTTDQQCQQILNDWQKNPNTPFLCGIHETISRGEKAQNILPALSSVQRRRRSVLQARVSTAQRLVPLVPYFQRTYLKNLCENIDNKKNFCDKYLAKDIWSQIATGEKPDYLLKYKCRNALGKDQVTKNDLKKCALKFKNESPYCLTNGSKGHPSLFPLESCNEISNSLNNAQLVTKYHDCPGSVDNEGIVNAHRIISHFKKDEYASSEFTCATESNLTFANLNINANNAKGWPLKICFKNLATDLKECHPYVPGASENSELSEDFVIAKILKKVERTPFEVSCKLVNSRIYNPNRLGYKTGCHIVYNPSNCTSIHCPKEIYYETKIIDYLKYEGQVLYDYFPTSFSNEKYATSNLINDTLKKESKVLRNLTAIKFFFSNTKDGIVHGIGCAEDLYPQSFMRHSLNECRPLPFIIDGVIEKSDQVSLVFRGAISDLHTPKNISWNMVFNAVANYKELHPLETWTLYGIR
;
A
#
# COMPACT_ATOMS: atom_id res chain seq x y z
N MET A 1 -70.07 -29.02 8.33
CA MET A 1 -70.66 -30.15 7.57
C MET A 1 -70.98 -29.70 6.15
N ARG A 2 -70.78 -30.60 5.18
CA ARG A 2 -71.21 -30.58 3.76
C ARG A 2 -70.46 -29.71 2.73
N LYS A 3 -69.36 -30.32 2.26
CA LYS A 3 -68.98 -30.64 0.86
C LYS A 3 -69.89 -30.21 -0.33
N LEU A 4 -69.18 -29.85 -1.42
CA LEU A 4 -69.38 -30.12 -2.88
C LEU A 4 -69.94 -29.00 -3.81
N ILE A 5 -69.01 -28.34 -4.54
CA ILE A 5 -68.84 -28.22 -6.03
C ILE A 5 -70.12 -28.43 -6.88
N PRO A 6 -70.51 -27.57 -7.88
CA PRO A 6 -69.72 -27.29 -9.11
C PRO A 6 -69.92 -25.93 -9.83
N MET A 7 -69.02 -25.52 -10.73
CA MET A 7 -69.33 -25.23 -12.16
C MET A 7 -68.17 -24.60 -12.96
N LYS A 8 -68.29 -24.80 -14.27
CA LYS A 8 -67.31 -24.79 -15.35
C LYS A 8 -66.89 -23.41 -15.87
N LEU A 9 -65.68 -23.41 -16.45
CA LEU A 9 -65.07 -22.44 -17.35
C LEU A 9 -65.84 -22.21 -18.68
N LYS A 10 -65.75 -20.97 -19.19
CA LYS A 10 -65.28 -20.48 -20.53
C LYS A 10 -65.81 -19.03 -20.70
N SER A 11 -65.16 -18.04 -21.31
CA SER A 11 -64.16 -17.98 -22.40
C SER A 11 -63.54 -16.57 -22.56
N LYS A 12 -62.34 -16.50 -23.16
CA LYS A 12 -61.81 -15.49 -24.13
C LYS A 12 -61.61 -14.03 -23.61
N THR A 13 -60.49 -13.32 -23.80
CA THR A 13 -59.42 -13.34 -24.83
C THR A 13 -58.20 -12.46 -24.44
N LEU A 14 -57.03 -12.73 -25.09
CA LEU A 14 -55.80 -11.91 -25.34
C LEU A 14 -54.62 -11.97 -24.34
N PRO A 15 -53.35 -11.75 -24.78
CA PRO A 15 -52.67 -12.20 -26.00
C PRO A 15 -51.31 -12.90 -25.75
N GLN A 16 -50.77 -13.44 -26.84
CA GLN A 16 -49.52 -14.19 -26.96
C GLN A 16 -48.26 -13.35 -26.67
N TYR A 17 -47.46 -13.73 -25.66
CA TYR A 17 -45.99 -13.53 -25.68
C TYR A 17 -45.19 -14.41 -24.69
N TRP A 18 -45.66 -15.62 -24.36
CA TRP A 18 -45.00 -16.48 -23.35
C TRP A 18 -44.95 -17.98 -23.73
N GLN A 19 -44.65 -18.29 -24.99
CA GLN A 19 -44.55 -19.69 -25.47
C GLN A 19 -43.27 -20.01 -26.26
N LYS A 20 -42.13 -19.36 -25.97
CA LYS A 20 -40.84 -19.65 -26.63
C LYS A 20 -39.65 -19.99 -25.74
N GLN A 21 -39.82 -20.26 -24.44
CA GLN A 21 -38.68 -20.59 -23.56
C GLN A 21 -38.71 -21.93 -22.83
N PHE A 22 -39.74 -22.76 -22.99
CA PHE A 22 -39.83 -24.05 -22.26
C PHE A 22 -39.74 -25.32 -23.11
N SER A 23 -39.53 -25.24 -24.43
CA SER A 23 -39.38 -26.43 -25.31
C SER A 23 -37.94 -26.72 -25.76
N LYS A 24 -36.92 -26.07 -25.18
CA LYS A 24 -35.51 -26.32 -25.52
C LYS A 24 -34.71 -27.15 -24.50
N ILE A 25 -35.31 -27.58 -23.39
CA ILE A 25 -34.59 -28.30 -22.32
C ILE A 25 -34.89 -29.81 -22.30
N THR A 26 -35.94 -30.30 -22.96
CA THR A 26 -36.29 -31.73 -22.96
C THR A 26 -35.95 -32.49 -24.25
N LEU A 27 -35.43 -31.84 -25.30
CA LEU A 27 -35.06 -32.51 -26.56
C LEU A 27 -33.54 -32.73 -26.73
N CYS A 28 -32.70 -32.10 -25.90
CA CYS A 28 -31.24 -32.32 -25.92
C CYS A 28 -30.74 -33.40 -24.94
N LEU A 29 -31.62 -33.95 -24.09
CA LEU A 29 -31.28 -35.05 -23.16
C LEU A 29 -31.74 -36.44 -23.63
N GLY A 30 -32.53 -36.52 -24.72
CA GLY A 30 -32.99 -37.79 -25.29
C GLY A 30 -32.15 -38.33 -26.46
N LEU A 31 -31.25 -37.54 -27.04
CA LEU A 31 -30.46 -37.92 -28.24
C LEU A 31 -28.99 -38.25 -27.96
N LEU A 32 -28.56 -38.26 -26.69
CA LEU A 32 -27.18 -38.62 -26.28
C LEU A 32 -27.05 -40.03 -25.71
N LEU A 33 -28.09 -40.88 -25.77
CA LEU A 33 -28.08 -42.22 -25.17
C LEU A 33 -28.25 -43.40 -26.15
N GLN A 34 -28.20 -43.19 -27.47
CA GLN A 34 -28.29 -44.30 -28.45
C GLN A 34 -27.21 -44.32 -29.54
N ALA A 35 -26.09 -43.60 -29.38
CA ALA A 35 -24.98 -43.63 -30.33
C ALA A 35 -23.74 -44.42 -29.84
N TYR A 36 -23.92 -45.30 -28.85
CA TYR A 36 -22.99 -46.39 -28.57
C TYR A 36 -23.71 -47.68 -28.94
N ILE A 37 -23.29 -48.32 -30.04
CA ILE A 37 -23.35 -49.76 -30.39
C ILE A 37 -23.32 -49.88 -31.95
N PHE A 38 -22.09 -50.12 -32.45
CA PHE A 38 -21.68 -50.63 -33.76
C PHE A 38 -21.76 -49.77 -35.05
N PRO A 39 -20.85 -50.04 -36.02
CA PRO A 39 -20.27 -49.05 -36.92
C PRO A 39 -20.76 -49.18 -38.36
N SER A 40 -20.90 -48.07 -39.06
CA SER A 40 -21.07 -48.08 -40.51
C SER A 40 -20.64 -46.74 -41.10
N TYR A 41 -19.61 -46.84 -41.96
CA TYR A 41 -19.35 -46.03 -43.15
C TYR A 41 -20.24 -44.77 -43.31
N SER A 42 -19.63 -43.59 -43.22
CA SER A 42 -20.19 -42.38 -43.83
C SER A 42 -19.22 -41.82 -44.87
N GLN A 43 -19.56 -42.11 -46.12
CA GLN A 43 -19.56 -41.23 -47.29
C GLN A 43 -18.44 -40.17 -47.38
N GLU A 44 -17.59 -40.40 -48.38
CA GLU A 44 -16.86 -39.38 -49.14
C GLU A 44 -17.71 -38.12 -49.34
N ASN A 45 -17.33 -37.03 -48.67
CA ASN A 45 -17.67 -35.70 -49.14
C ASN A 45 -16.57 -35.24 -50.11
N LEU A 46 -16.77 -35.57 -51.38
CA LEU A 46 -16.19 -34.85 -52.51
C LEU A 46 -16.68 -33.40 -52.47
N LYS A 47 -15.93 -32.54 -51.78
CA LYS A 47 -15.83 -31.13 -52.14
C LYS A 47 -14.39 -30.90 -52.58
N PRO A 48 -14.13 -30.37 -53.78
CA PRO A 48 -12.77 -30.01 -54.16
C PRO A 48 -12.28 -29.00 -53.11
N LYS A 49 -11.27 -29.39 -52.33
CA LYS A 49 -10.45 -28.45 -51.58
C LYS A 49 -9.94 -27.48 -52.65
N ILE A 50 -10.51 -26.28 -52.69
CA ILE A 50 -9.74 -25.16 -53.20
C ILE A 50 -8.56 -25.09 -52.24
N GLU A 51 -7.39 -25.54 -52.69
CA GLU A 51 -6.13 -25.36 -52.00
C GLU A 51 -5.87 -23.86 -51.92
N THR A 52 -6.49 -23.24 -50.92
CA THR A 52 -6.05 -21.94 -50.45
C THR A 52 -4.72 -22.20 -49.77
N THR A 53 -3.65 -21.69 -50.38
CA THR A 53 -2.34 -21.62 -49.71
C THR A 53 -2.58 -20.97 -48.36
N PRO A 54 -2.31 -21.65 -47.23
CA PRO A 54 -2.54 -21.08 -45.91
C PRO A 54 -1.78 -19.75 -45.81
N GLY A 55 -2.42 -18.72 -45.27
CA GLY A 55 -1.76 -17.46 -45.00
C GLY A 55 -0.64 -17.68 -43.99
N ILE A 56 0.35 -16.78 -43.94
CA ILE A 56 1.55 -16.91 -43.09
C ILE A 56 1.22 -17.26 -41.63
N ILE A 57 0.13 -16.70 -41.08
CA ILE A 57 -0.33 -16.96 -39.71
C ILE A 57 -0.90 -18.38 -39.57
N GLU A 58 -1.70 -18.83 -40.53
CA GLU A 58 -2.29 -20.17 -40.54
C GLU A 58 -1.19 -21.24 -40.70
N SER A 59 -0.20 -20.98 -41.57
CA SER A 59 0.99 -21.84 -41.70
C SER A 59 1.80 -21.91 -40.40
N LEU A 60 1.95 -20.79 -39.67
CA LEU A 60 2.65 -20.76 -38.38
C LEU A 60 1.91 -21.55 -37.30
N LEU A 61 0.58 -21.45 -37.24
CA LEU A 61 -0.24 -22.22 -36.31
C LEU A 61 -0.15 -23.73 -36.62
N GLU A 62 -0.19 -24.10 -37.90
CA GLU A 62 -0.05 -25.48 -38.36
C GLU A 62 1.35 -26.03 -38.01
N ILE A 63 2.41 -25.23 -38.19
CA ILE A 63 3.78 -25.60 -37.77
C ILE A 63 3.87 -25.83 -36.25
N ILE A 64 3.23 -24.99 -35.44
CA ILE A 64 3.20 -25.17 -33.98
C ILE A 64 2.47 -26.45 -33.59
N GLU A 65 1.37 -26.78 -34.27
CA GLU A 65 0.60 -28.00 -34.02
C GLU A 65 1.37 -29.27 -34.44
N ILE A 66 2.01 -29.24 -35.61
CA ILE A 66 2.90 -30.31 -36.07
C ILE A 66 4.06 -30.52 -35.07
N GLU A 67 4.70 -29.43 -34.63
CA GLU A 67 5.78 -29.51 -33.63
C GLU A 67 5.30 -30.11 -32.31
N LYS A 68 4.12 -29.71 -31.82
CA LYS A 68 3.55 -30.23 -30.58
C LYS A 68 3.30 -31.74 -30.64
N ASN A 69 2.84 -32.24 -31.79
CA ASN A 69 2.61 -33.67 -32.03
C ASN A 69 3.95 -34.43 -32.10
N GLN A 70 4.92 -33.91 -32.85
CA GLN A 70 6.27 -34.48 -32.95
C GLN A 70 6.97 -34.52 -31.58
N TYR A 71 6.93 -33.42 -30.83
CA TYR A 71 7.50 -33.33 -29.48
C TYR A 71 6.84 -34.31 -28.51
N SER A 72 5.53 -34.50 -28.62
CA SER A 72 4.80 -35.45 -27.78
C SER A 72 5.16 -36.91 -28.08
N ALA A 73 5.38 -37.26 -29.35
CA ALA A 73 5.88 -38.57 -29.76
C ALA A 73 7.32 -38.79 -29.28
N LEU A 74 8.19 -37.80 -29.45
CA LEU A 74 9.58 -37.83 -28.98
C LEU A 74 9.71 -38.04 -27.47
N ILE A 75 8.85 -37.40 -26.66
CA ILE A 75 8.85 -37.66 -25.22
C ILE A 75 8.46 -39.11 -24.92
N LYS A 76 7.44 -39.66 -25.59
CA LYS A 76 7.02 -41.05 -25.36
C LYS A 76 8.15 -42.03 -25.69
N GLU A 77 8.83 -41.82 -26.82
CA GLU A 77 9.99 -42.63 -27.22
C GLU A 77 11.14 -42.51 -26.21
N ALA A 78 11.43 -41.29 -25.73
CA ALA A 78 12.48 -41.05 -24.76
C ALA A 78 12.14 -41.54 -23.34
N GLU A 79 10.85 -41.67 -23.00
CA GLU A 79 10.37 -42.26 -21.75
C GLU A 79 10.57 -43.79 -21.73
N GLU A 80 10.42 -44.46 -22.87
CA GLU A 80 10.67 -45.90 -23.02
C GLU A 80 12.16 -46.26 -22.90
N LYS A 81 13.05 -45.32 -23.24
CA LYS A 81 14.51 -45.46 -23.19
C LYS A 81 15.15 -44.73 -22.00
N SER A 82 14.41 -44.50 -20.91
CA SER A 82 14.92 -43.69 -19.79
C SER A 82 16.08 -44.39 -19.06
N LEU A 83 17.31 -44.09 -19.47
CA LEU A 83 18.50 -44.47 -18.71
C LEU A 83 18.67 -43.51 -17.53
N LEU A 84 18.87 -44.08 -16.35
CA LEU A 84 19.37 -43.36 -15.18
C LEU A 84 20.86 -43.08 -15.39
N ILE A 85 21.17 -42.06 -16.19
CA ILE A 85 22.53 -41.49 -16.23
C ILE A 85 22.77 -40.84 -14.88
N THR A 86 23.49 -41.53 -14.00
CA THR A 86 23.76 -41.07 -12.62
C THR A 86 25.17 -40.54 -12.44
N ASP A 87 26.09 -40.83 -13.37
CA ASP A 87 27.51 -40.49 -13.20
C ASP A 87 28.14 -39.85 -14.45
N GLU A 88 29.12 -38.98 -14.24
CA GLU A 88 29.73 -38.11 -15.27
C GLU A 88 30.59 -38.90 -16.27
N ASN A 89 31.16 -40.01 -15.82
CA ASN A 89 32.02 -40.89 -16.61
C ASN A 89 31.26 -41.62 -17.73
N GLN A 90 29.94 -41.77 -17.59
CA GLN A 90 29.08 -42.48 -18.54
C GLN A 90 28.78 -41.69 -19.82
N VAL A 91 29.13 -40.39 -19.87
CA VAL A 91 28.76 -39.49 -20.97
C VAL A 91 29.94 -38.65 -21.45
N LYS A 92 30.42 -38.88 -22.68
CA LYS A 92 31.52 -38.09 -23.28
C LYS A 92 31.08 -36.68 -23.69
N GLU A 93 29.89 -36.56 -24.29
CA GLU A 93 29.34 -35.29 -24.78
C GLU A 93 27.85 -35.24 -24.44
N LEU A 94 27.35 -34.11 -23.92
CA LEU A 94 25.94 -33.90 -23.56
C LEU A 94 25.41 -32.64 -24.25
N LYS A 95 24.41 -32.78 -25.12
CA LYS A 95 23.76 -31.67 -25.84
C LYS A 95 22.25 -31.76 -25.71
N LEU A 96 21.59 -30.59 -25.73
CA LEU A 96 20.14 -30.54 -25.83
C LEU A 96 19.68 -31.09 -27.18
N ASP A 97 18.59 -31.85 -27.20
CA ASP A 97 18.04 -32.34 -28.46
C ASP A 97 17.50 -31.16 -29.32
N PRO A 98 17.79 -31.10 -30.63
CA PRO A 98 17.34 -30.01 -31.50
C PRO A 98 15.82 -29.79 -31.52
N PHE A 99 15.02 -30.87 -31.46
CA PHE A 99 13.56 -30.75 -31.39
C PHE A 99 13.11 -30.19 -30.04
N PHE A 100 13.81 -30.54 -28.96
CA PHE A 100 13.56 -29.95 -27.65
C PHE A 100 13.87 -28.45 -27.62
N VAL A 101 15.00 -28.02 -28.19
CA VAL A 101 15.34 -26.59 -28.32
C VAL A 101 14.32 -25.86 -29.20
N LYS A 102 13.90 -26.46 -30.32
CA LYS A 102 12.84 -25.93 -31.18
C LYS A 102 11.54 -25.72 -30.40
N SER A 103 11.14 -26.70 -29.58
CA SER A 103 9.95 -26.60 -28.73
C SER A 103 10.05 -25.44 -27.73
N LEU A 104 11.22 -25.26 -27.12
CA LEU A 104 11.47 -24.14 -26.20
C LEU A 104 11.31 -22.79 -26.90
N LEU A 105 11.90 -22.61 -28.08
CA LEU A 105 11.87 -21.35 -28.81
C LEU A 105 10.46 -21.00 -29.31
N LEU A 106 9.69 -21.98 -29.79
CA LEU A 106 8.35 -21.73 -30.33
C LEU A 106 7.28 -21.49 -29.26
N ASN A 107 7.43 -22.06 -28.07
CA ASN A 107 6.40 -22.02 -27.05
C ASN A 107 6.70 -21.00 -25.93
N SER A 108 7.89 -20.41 -25.88
CA SER A 108 8.28 -19.44 -24.85
C SER A 108 7.80 -18.02 -25.15
N GLU A 109 7.68 -17.20 -24.11
CA GLU A 109 7.28 -15.80 -24.27
C GLU A 109 8.43 -14.98 -24.87
N ASN A 110 8.11 -14.16 -25.88
CA ASN A 110 9.11 -13.39 -26.64
C ASN A 110 9.98 -12.50 -25.73
N LYS A 111 9.41 -11.98 -24.64
CA LYS A 111 10.12 -11.18 -23.64
C LYS A 111 11.36 -11.89 -23.05
N TYR A 112 11.32 -13.21 -22.89
CA TYR A 112 12.46 -14.00 -22.41
C TYR A 112 13.35 -14.50 -23.55
N LEU A 113 12.82 -14.63 -24.77
CA LEU A 113 13.62 -14.98 -25.94
C LEU A 113 14.55 -13.83 -26.36
N ASN A 114 14.22 -12.58 -26.00
CA ASN A 114 15.08 -11.44 -26.24
C ASN A 114 16.48 -11.56 -25.63
N PHE A 115 16.65 -12.32 -24.55
CA PHE A 115 17.97 -12.61 -23.96
C PHE A 115 18.87 -13.44 -24.89
N LEU A 116 18.32 -14.06 -25.93
CA LEU A 116 19.04 -14.95 -26.85
C LEU A 116 19.38 -14.28 -28.19
N LYS A 117 19.09 -12.98 -28.35
CA LYS A 117 19.25 -12.25 -29.63
C LYS A 117 20.67 -12.27 -30.19
N ASP A 118 21.69 -12.30 -29.33
CA ASP A 118 23.09 -12.30 -29.74
C ASP A 118 23.64 -13.70 -30.08
N GLN A 119 22.78 -14.73 -30.08
CA GLN A 119 22.94 -16.12 -30.57
C GLN A 119 24.20 -16.92 -30.18
N LYS A 120 25.11 -16.37 -29.36
CA LYS A 120 26.41 -16.97 -29.03
C LYS A 120 26.52 -17.53 -27.61
N ASP A 121 25.56 -17.24 -26.73
CA ASP A 121 25.64 -17.63 -25.33
C ASP A 121 24.73 -18.83 -24.98
N GLU A 122 25.30 -20.03 -25.10
CA GLU A 122 24.67 -21.29 -24.67
C GLU A 122 24.29 -21.25 -23.17
N CYS A 123 25.10 -20.59 -22.34
CA CYS A 123 24.87 -20.48 -20.90
C CYS A 123 23.66 -19.61 -20.57
N GLN A 124 23.38 -18.59 -21.37
CA GLN A 124 22.21 -17.76 -21.18
C GLN A 124 20.91 -18.54 -21.42
N LEU A 125 20.84 -19.39 -22.45
CA LEU A 125 19.71 -20.31 -22.66
C LEU A 125 19.50 -21.24 -21.45
N ILE A 126 20.60 -21.80 -20.91
CA ILE A 126 20.55 -22.69 -19.76
C ILE A 126 20.10 -21.94 -18.49
N SER A 127 20.47 -20.66 -18.33
CA SER A 127 20.00 -19.83 -17.21
C SER A 127 18.49 -19.56 -17.27
N LEU A 128 17.94 -19.27 -18.46
CA LEU A 128 16.49 -19.09 -18.66
C LEU A 128 15.74 -20.39 -18.36
N PHE A 129 16.32 -21.51 -18.78
CA PHE A 129 15.81 -22.85 -18.54
C PHE A 129 15.78 -23.19 -17.03
N GLN A 130 16.89 -23.01 -16.32
CA GLN A 130 17.01 -23.24 -14.88
C GLN A 130 15.94 -22.47 -14.09
N ASN A 131 15.68 -21.23 -14.51
CA ASN A 131 14.77 -20.31 -13.85
C ASN A 131 13.31 -20.39 -14.34
N ASN A 132 12.95 -21.43 -15.11
CA ASN A 132 11.59 -21.66 -15.61
C ASN A 132 11.02 -20.48 -16.43
N LEU A 133 11.87 -19.75 -17.15
CA LEU A 133 11.47 -18.63 -18.01
C LEU A 133 11.09 -19.07 -19.42
N ILE A 134 11.59 -20.21 -19.85
CA ILE A 134 11.24 -20.86 -21.12
C ILE A 134 10.42 -22.12 -20.86
N LYS A 135 9.56 -22.46 -21.82
CA LYS A 135 8.59 -23.56 -21.73
C LYS A 135 8.47 -24.28 -23.06
N THR A 136 8.07 -25.55 -23.00
CA THR A 136 7.75 -26.35 -24.19
C THR A 136 6.25 -26.37 -24.42
N SER A 137 5.80 -27.06 -25.47
CA SER A 137 4.38 -27.27 -25.76
C SER A 137 3.61 -28.00 -24.64
N ARG A 138 4.30 -28.69 -23.72
CA ARG A 138 3.72 -29.30 -22.51
C ARG A 138 3.77 -28.40 -21.26
N GLY A 139 4.27 -27.18 -21.38
CA GLY A 139 4.40 -26.21 -20.29
C GLY A 139 5.78 -26.20 -19.64
N LEU A 140 5.82 -26.04 -18.32
CA LEU A 140 7.08 -25.94 -17.57
C LEU A 140 7.87 -27.23 -17.67
N VAL A 141 9.18 -27.09 -17.84
CA VAL A 141 10.03 -28.21 -18.19
C VAL A 141 10.57 -28.90 -16.95
N ASN A 142 10.07 -30.10 -16.66
CA ASN A 142 10.56 -30.92 -15.56
C ASN A 142 11.52 -32.03 -16.02
N ARG A 143 11.48 -32.37 -17.31
CA ARG A 143 12.32 -33.40 -17.95
C ARG A 143 12.94 -32.84 -19.23
N VAL A 144 14.18 -33.20 -19.49
CA VAL A 144 15.02 -32.68 -20.57
C VAL A 144 15.39 -33.81 -21.50
N ILE A 145 15.17 -33.61 -22.80
CA ILE A 145 15.61 -34.54 -23.84
C ILE A 145 17.03 -34.14 -24.23
N VAL A 146 17.97 -35.06 -24.06
CA VAL A 146 19.37 -34.85 -24.38
C VAL A 146 19.85 -35.88 -25.38
N ASN A 147 20.75 -35.43 -26.26
CA ASN A 147 21.56 -36.31 -27.08
C ASN A 147 22.92 -36.42 -26.42
N TYR A 148 23.37 -37.65 -26.19
CA TYR A 148 24.67 -37.92 -25.57
C TYR A 148 25.47 -38.94 -26.36
N ARG A 149 26.78 -38.95 -26.12
CA ARG A 149 27.67 -40.02 -26.60
C ARG A 149 28.04 -40.93 -25.44
N ASP A 150 27.77 -42.23 -25.61
CA ASP A 150 28.18 -43.27 -24.67
C ASP A 150 29.71 -43.48 -24.70
N GLU A 151 30.22 -44.37 -23.84
CA GLU A 151 31.65 -44.71 -23.81
C GLU A 151 32.15 -45.29 -25.14
N ASN A 152 31.27 -45.95 -25.90
CA ASN A 152 31.53 -46.56 -27.20
C ASN A 152 31.38 -45.58 -28.38
N ASN A 153 31.14 -44.28 -28.11
CA ASN A 153 30.97 -43.22 -29.11
C ASN A 153 29.67 -43.33 -29.94
N ASN A 154 28.72 -44.16 -29.53
CA ASN A 154 27.37 -44.23 -30.10
C ASN A 154 26.57 -43.01 -29.66
N ARG A 155 25.76 -42.48 -30.58
CA ARG A 155 24.84 -41.38 -30.27
C ARG A 155 23.53 -41.95 -29.76
N GLU A 156 23.22 -41.63 -28.51
CA GLU A 156 21.98 -42.05 -27.88
C GLU A 156 21.18 -40.83 -27.41
N ARG A 157 19.89 -41.06 -27.13
CA ARG A 157 18.98 -40.06 -26.61
C ARG A 157 18.47 -40.52 -25.25
N ALA A 158 18.53 -39.63 -24.27
CA ALA A 158 18.00 -39.88 -22.93
C ALA A 158 17.02 -38.81 -22.50
N LEU A 159 16.19 -39.17 -21.52
CA LEU A 159 15.29 -38.26 -20.82
C LEU A 159 15.76 -38.09 -19.38
N LEU A 160 16.32 -36.93 -19.08
CA LEU A 160 16.84 -36.61 -17.74
C LEU A 160 15.84 -35.75 -16.97
N THR A 161 15.86 -35.84 -15.64
CA THR A 161 15.21 -34.81 -14.81
C THR A 161 15.94 -33.49 -14.97
N ARG A 162 15.23 -32.37 -14.81
CA ARG A 162 15.84 -31.03 -14.87
C ARG A 162 17.03 -30.89 -13.92
N SER A 163 16.93 -31.41 -12.69
CA SER A 163 18.01 -31.34 -11.70
C SER A 163 19.24 -32.11 -12.15
N ASN A 164 19.07 -33.36 -12.61
CA ASN A 164 20.18 -34.20 -13.03
C ASN A 164 20.86 -33.62 -14.28
N PHE A 165 20.07 -33.13 -15.25
CA PHE A 165 20.61 -32.45 -16.41
C PHE A 165 21.45 -31.22 -16.03
N LEU A 166 20.91 -30.32 -15.21
CA LEU A 166 21.62 -29.11 -14.80
C LEU A 166 22.90 -29.44 -14.01
N GLU A 167 22.88 -30.47 -13.17
CA GLU A 167 24.07 -30.89 -12.42
C GLU A 167 25.18 -31.40 -13.35
N LEU A 168 24.85 -32.30 -14.28
CA LEU A 168 25.81 -32.83 -15.26
C LEU A 168 26.31 -31.74 -16.21
N TYR A 169 25.41 -30.87 -16.65
CA TYR A 169 25.74 -29.81 -17.58
C TYR A 169 26.64 -28.74 -16.93
N PHE A 170 26.35 -28.33 -15.69
CA PHE A 170 27.14 -27.33 -14.97
C PHE A 170 28.54 -27.79 -14.54
N LYS A 171 28.77 -29.11 -14.42
CA LYS A 171 30.13 -29.65 -14.18
C LYS A 171 31.04 -29.44 -15.40
N LYS A 172 30.48 -29.49 -16.62
CA LYS A 172 31.23 -29.39 -17.88
C LYS A 172 31.22 -28.00 -18.52
N LYS A 173 30.12 -27.25 -18.39
CA LYS A 173 29.90 -25.95 -19.04
C LYS A 173 29.12 -25.00 -18.13
N CYS A 174 29.30 -23.69 -18.28
CA CYS A 174 28.48 -22.68 -17.58
C CYS A 174 28.54 -22.74 -16.04
N ILE A 175 29.70 -23.05 -15.47
CA ILE A 175 29.92 -23.16 -14.01
C ILE A 175 29.42 -21.92 -13.26
N ASN A 176 29.61 -20.72 -13.84
CA ASN A 176 29.16 -19.45 -13.27
C ASN A 176 27.64 -19.44 -12.97
N ASN A 177 26.81 -20.08 -13.80
CA ASN A 177 25.36 -20.16 -13.53
C ASN A 177 25.03 -20.97 -12.28
N LYS A 178 25.84 -21.98 -11.95
CA LYS A 178 25.71 -22.76 -10.72
C LYS A 178 26.02 -21.90 -9.50
N GLU A 179 27.09 -21.11 -9.57
CA GLU A 179 27.47 -20.18 -8.49
C GLU A 179 26.44 -19.08 -8.30
N LEU A 180 25.97 -18.47 -9.39
CA LEU A 180 24.88 -17.49 -9.36
C LEU A 180 23.61 -18.11 -8.79
N GLY A 181 23.27 -19.34 -9.17
CA GLY A 181 22.11 -20.05 -8.62
C GLY A 181 22.12 -20.13 -7.10
N LYS A 182 23.28 -20.38 -6.48
CA LYS A 182 23.42 -20.41 -5.01
C LYS A 182 23.11 -19.07 -4.35
N LEU A 183 23.30 -17.94 -5.04
CA LEU A 183 22.96 -16.60 -4.52
C LEU A 183 21.45 -16.37 -4.46
N PHE A 184 20.66 -17.08 -5.27
CA PHE A 184 19.21 -16.92 -5.33
C PHE A 184 18.44 -18.05 -4.65
N GLU A 185 19.13 -18.92 -3.90
CA GLU A 185 18.51 -19.91 -3.02
C GLU A 185 17.85 -19.25 -1.80
N ASN A 186 16.86 -19.90 -1.18
CA ASN A 186 16.06 -19.31 -0.09
C ASN A 186 16.91 -18.77 1.08
N GLN A 187 18.05 -19.39 1.39
CA GLN A 187 18.91 -19.00 2.52
C GLN A 187 19.71 -17.72 2.24
N SER A 188 20.13 -17.51 0.98
CA SER A 188 20.97 -16.39 0.55
C SER A 188 20.17 -15.25 -0.10
N LEU A 189 18.96 -15.55 -0.60
CA LEU A 189 18.15 -14.64 -1.39
C LEU A 189 17.94 -13.28 -0.72
N ALA A 190 17.61 -13.24 0.58
CA ALA A 190 17.37 -11.99 1.27
C ALA A 190 18.61 -11.07 1.28
N GLN A 191 19.81 -11.63 1.40
CA GLN A 191 21.05 -10.87 1.33
C GLN A 191 21.37 -10.45 -0.11
N THR A 192 21.18 -11.34 -1.07
CA THR A 192 21.38 -11.05 -2.49
C THR A 192 20.46 -9.92 -2.97
N MET A 193 19.19 -9.93 -2.55
CA MET A 193 18.23 -8.86 -2.88
C MET A 193 18.60 -7.50 -2.27
N LYS A 194 19.36 -7.47 -1.17
CA LYS A 194 19.90 -6.23 -0.58
C LYS A 194 21.13 -5.71 -1.33
N ASN A 195 21.96 -6.62 -1.82
CA ASN A 195 23.22 -6.29 -2.49
C ASN A 195 23.03 -5.85 -3.95
N ILE A 196 21.95 -6.29 -4.61
CA ILE A 196 21.64 -5.89 -5.98
C ILE A 196 21.05 -4.47 -5.99
N SER A 197 21.62 -3.59 -6.83
CA SER A 197 21.07 -2.26 -7.07
C SER A 197 19.91 -2.32 -8.06
N PHE A 198 18.81 -1.63 -7.73
CA PHE A 198 17.60 -1.50 -8.56
C PHE A 198 17.42 -0.03 -8.96
N PRO A 199 18.20 0.47 -9.94
CA PRO A 199 18.21 1.88 -10.29
C PRO A 199 16.88 2.32 -10.92
N THR A 200 16.34 3.45 -10.48
CA THR A 200 15.16 4.08 -11.11
C THR A 200 15.61 5.18 -12.07
N PRO A 201 15.11 5.18 -13.32
CA PRO A 201 15.51 6.20 -14.29
C PRO A 201 14.87 7.55 -14.02
N THR A 202 15.65 8.61 -14.20
CA THR A 202 15.17 10.00 -14.16
C THR A 202 14.98 10.60 -15.55
N THR A 203 15.66 10.04 -16.57
CA THR A 203 15.59 10.44 -17.97
C THR A 203 15.35 9.23 -18.87
N ASP A 204 14.82 9.45 -20.07
CA ASP A 204 14.60 8.38 -21.05
C ASP A 204 15.90 7.69 -21.49
N GLN A 205 16.99 8.46 -21.63
CA GLN A 205 18.32 7.91 -21.92
C GLN A 205 18.83 7.01 -20.80
N GLN A 206 18.71 7.46 -19.55
CA GLN A 206 19.08 6.65 -18.38
C GLN A 206 18.22 5.38 -18.30
N CYS A 207 16.93 5.48 -18.62
CA CYS A 207 16.04 4.32 -18.67
C CYS A 207 16.49 3.29 -19.70
N GLN A 208 16.87 3.75 -20.89
CA GLN A 208 17.37 2.87 -21.93
C GLN A 208 18.67 2.16 -21.52
N GLN A 209 19.59 2.88 -20.89
CA GLN A 209 20.82 2.29 -20.37
C GLN A 209 20.53 1.23 -19.32
N ILE A 210 19.70 1.55 -18.32
CA ILE A 210 19.29 0.60 -17.27
C ILE A 210 18.67 -0.66 -17.87
N LEU A 211 17.77 -0.52 -18.85
CA LEU A 211 17.12 -1.66 -19.47
C LEU A 211 18.11 -2.53 -20.25
N ASN A 212 19.03 -1.91 -21.00
CA ASN A 212 20.09 -2.61 -21.72
C ASN A 212 21.05 -3.34 -20.76
N ASP A 213 21.38 -2.72 -19.63
CA ASP A 213 22.22 -3.32 -18.60
C ASP A 213 21.54 -4.55 -18.00
N TRP A 214 20.24 -4.45 -17.71
CA TRP A 214 19.45 -5.61 -17.25
C TRP A 214 19.36 -6.73 -18.29
N GLN A 215 19.24 -6.42 -19.58
CA GLN A 215 19.22 -7.44 -20.63
C GLN A 215 20.56 -8.21 -20.71
N LYS A 216 21.68 -7.55 -20.42
CA LYS A 216 23.03 -8.16 -20.42
C LYS A 216 23.42 -8.77 -19.08
N ASN A 217 22.73 -8.43 -18.00
CA ASN A 217 23.11 -8.85 -16.66
C ASN A 217 22.80 -10.35 -16.43
N PRO A 218 23.80 -11.16 -16.00
CA PRO A 218 23.62 -12.60 -15.80
C PRO A 218 22.68 -12.95 -14.64
N ASN A 219 22.39 -12.00 -13.74
CA ASN A 219 21.44 -12.20 -12.64
C ASN A 219 19.97 -12.09 -13.08
N THR A 220 19.69 -11.44 -14.21
CA THR A 220 18.31 -11.13 -14.63
C THR A 220 17.44 -12.35 -14.83
N PRO A 221 17.92 -13.47 -15.43
CA PRO A 221 17.17 -14.72 -15.50
C PRO A 221 16.74 -15.25 -14.12
N PHE A 222 17.60 -15.14 -13.11
CA PHE A 222 17.29 -15.57 -11.75
C PHE A 222 16.24 -14.68 -11.09
N LEU A 223 16.41 -13.36 -11.23
CA LEU A 223 15.48 -12.36 -10.74
C LEU A 223 14.09 -12.51 -11.36
N CYS A 224 14.01 -12.73 -12.69
CA CYS A 224 12.74 -12.99 -13.35
C CYS A 224 12.15 -14.35 -12.99
N GLY A 225 12.98 -15.36 -12.71
CA GLY A 225 12.51 -16.65 -12.19
C GLY A 225 11.79 -16.51 -10.85
N ILE A 226 12.31 -15.67 -9.96
CA ILE A 226 11.66 -15.32 -8.68
C ILE A 226 10.32 -14.61 -8.94
N HIS A 227 10.30 -13.60 -9.81
CA HIS A 227 9.07 -12.89 -10.17
C HIS A 227 7.99 -13.84 -10.71
N GLU A 228 8.35 -14.69 -11.68
CA GLU A 228 7.45 -15.67 -12.29
C GLU A 228 6.92 -16.68 -11.26
N THR A 229 7.76 -17.11 -10.31
CA THR A 229 7.35 -18.02 -9.23
C THR A 229 6.31 -17.37 -8.33
N ILE A 230 6.51 -16.11 -7.94
CA ILE A 230 5.55 -15.33 -7.14
C ILE A 230 4.24 -15.13 -7.93
N SER A 231 4.33 -14.67 -9.19
CA SER A 231 3.18 -14.41 -10.07
C SER A 231 2.31 -15.66 -10.28
N ARG A 232 2.93 -16.83 -10.46
CA ARG A 232 2.22 -18.12 -10.58
C ARG A 232 1.53 -18.51 -9.28
N GLY A 233 2.14 -18.22 -8.12
CA GLY A 233 1.54 -18.44 -6.80
C GLY A 233 0.32 -17.55 -6.56
N GLU A 234 0.40 -16.27 -6.91
CA GLU A 234 -0.74 -15.33 -6.83
C GLU A 234 -1.91 -15.77 -7.73
N LYS A 235 -1.62 -16.15 -8.99
CA LYS A 235 -2.62 -16.71 -9.90
C LYS A 235 -3.23 -18.00 -9.34
N ALA A 236 -2.41 -18.88 -8.75
CA ALA A 236 -2.89 -20.11 -8.13
C ALA A 236 -3.80 -19.84 -6.93
N GLN A 237 -3.47 -18.84 -6.10
CA GLN A 237 -4.27 -18.43 -4.94
C GLN A 237 -5.67 -17.95 -5.35
N ASN A 238 -5.79 -17.25 -6.48
CA ASN A 238 -7.09 -16.79 -7.00
C ASN A 238 -7.95 -17.93 -7.56
N ILE A 239 -7.32 -18.97 -8.11
CA ILE A 239 -8.03 -20.11 -8.75
C ILE A 239 -8.43 -21.17 -7.70
N LEU A 240 -7.64 -21.35 -6.64
CA LEU A 240 -7.83 -22.39 -5.62
C LEU A 240 -9.23 -22.44 -4.99
N PRO A 241 -9.89 -21.30 -4.66
CA PRO A 241 -11.23 -21.31 -4.07
C PRO A 241 -12.31 -21.82 -5.04
N ALA A 242 -12.12 -21.63 -6.35
CA ALA A 242 -13.10 -22.01 -7.38
C ALA A 242 -13.02 -23.49 -7.80
N LEU A 243 -12.07 -24.26 -7.27
CA LEU A 243 -11.82 -25.65 -7.66
C LEU A 243 -12.57 -26.65 -6.77
N SER A 244 -13.28 -27.60 -7.39
CA SER A 244 -13.95 -28.68 -6.67
C SER A 244 -12.98 -29.57 -5.88
N SER A 245 -13.47 -30.13 -4.77
CA SER A 245 -12.73 -31.04 -3.89
C SER A 245 -12.31 -32.35 -4.58
N VAL A 246 -13.00 -32.72 -5.66
CA VAL A 246 -12.73 -33.93 -6.47
C VAL A 246 -11.41 -33.82 -7.23
N GLN A 247 -10.95 -32.60 -7.59
CA GLN A 247 -9.71 -32.38 -8.32
C GLN A 247 -8.47 -32.35 -7.40
N ARG A 248 -8.29 -33.36 -6.54
CA ARG A 248 -7.23 -33.42 -5.51
C ARG A 248 -5.82 -33.16 -6.05
N ARG A 249 -5.44 -33.80 -7.17
CA ARG A 249 -4.10 -33.62 -7.78
C ARG A 249 -3.86 -32.18 -8.23
N ARG A 250 -4.86 -31.55 -8.85
CA ARG A 250 -4.78 -30.16 -9.30
C ARG A 250 -4.71 -29.18 -8.12
N ARG A 251 -5.50 -29.42 -7.08
CA ARG A 251 -5.44 -28.63 -5.84
C ARG A 251 -4.07 -28.72 -5.17
N SER A 252 -3.50 -29.92 -5.04
CA SER A 252 -2.16 -30.12 -4.48
C SER A 252 -1.08 -29.34 -5.24
N VAL A 253 -1.10 -29.37 -6.57
CA VAL A 253 -0.16 -28.61 -7.41
C VAL A 253 -0.31 -27.10 -7.20
N LEU A 254 -1.55 -26.58 -7.13
CA LEU A 254 -1.77 -25.15 -6.89
C LEU A 254 -1.36 -24.74 -5.47
N GLN A 255 -1.64 -25.57 -4.47
CA GLN A 255 -1.23 -25.33 -3.09
C GLN A 255 0.30 -25.24 -2.97
N ALA A 256 1.03 -26.13 -3.66
CA ALA A 256 2.49 -26.09 -3.70
C ALA A 256 3.03 -24.79 -4.34
N ARG A 257 2.35 -24.25 -5.36
CA ARG A 257 2.70 -22.95 -5.94
C ARG A 257 2.46 -21.80 -4.97
N VAL A 258 1.32 -21.82 -4.27
CA VAL A 258 1.00 -20.81 -3.25
C VAL A 258 2.02 -20.83 -2.12
N SER A 259 2.34 -22.01 -1.58
CA SER A 259 3.31 -22.13 -0.48
C SER A 259 4.71 -21.69 -0.90
N THR A 260 5.15 -22.01 -2.12
CA THR A 260 6.44 -21.58 -2.65
C THR A 260 6.49 -20.05 -2.78
N ALA A 261 5.45 -19.42 -3.32
CA ALA A 261 5.39 -17.97 -3.43
C ALA A 261 5.38 -17.29 -2.05
N GLN A 262 4.60 -17.81 -1.09
CA GLN A 262 4.54 -17.29 0.28
C GLN A 262 5.89 -17.34 1.00
N ARG A 263 6.74 -18.34 0.71
CA ARG A 263 8.12 -18.40 1.24
C ARG A 263 9.04 -17.32 0.65
N LEU A 264 8.85 -16.95 -0.63
CA LEU A 264 9.69 -15.96 -1.31
C LEU A 264 9.28 -14.51 -1.04
N VAL A 265 7.98 -14.24 -0.87
CA VAL A 265 7.44 -12.89 -0.63
C VAL A 265 8.15 -12.12 0.51
N PRO A 266 8.43 -12.69 1.69
CA PRO A 266 9.13 -11.96 2.75
C PRO A 266 10.62 -11.73 2.46
N LEU A 267 11.24 -12.53 1.59
CA LEU A 267 12.67 -12.44 1.26
C LEU A 267 12.97 -11.36 0.20
N VAL A 268 11.96 -10.96 -0.57
CA VAL A 268 12.08 -9.94 -1.62
C VAL A 268 11.28 -8.72 -1.19
N PRO A 269 11.88 -7.58 -0.82
CA PRO A 269 11.11 -6.44 -0.33
C PRO A 269 10.18 -5.84 -1.42
N TYR A 270 9.18 -5.06 -0.98
CA TYR A 270 8.06 -4.65 -1.84
C TYR A 270 8.49 -3.88 -3.10
N PHE A 271 9.40 -2.91 -2.94
CA PHE A 271 9.93 -2.13 -4.06
C PHE A 271 10.56 -3.05 -5.09
N GLN A 272 11.45 -3.96 -4.66
CA GLN A 272 12.11 -4.93 -5.54
C GLN A 272 11.08 -5.84 -6.22
N ARG A 273 10.04 -6.32 -5.53
CA ARG A 273 8.99 -7.12 -6.19
C ARG A 273 8.28 -6.35 -7.30
N THR A 274 7.97 -5.08 -7.07
CA THR A 274 7.30 -4.23 -8.06
C THR A 274 8.24 -3.87 -9.20
N TYR A 275 9.51 -3.63 -8.90
CA TYR A 275 10.56 -3.40 -9.89
C TYR A 275 10.75 -4.62 -10.78
N LEU A 276 10.93 -5.81 -10.20
CA LEU A 276 11.07 -7.06 -10.93
C LEU A 276 9.84 -7.37 -11.77
N LYS A 277 8.64 -7.10 -11.27
CA LYS A 277 7.43 -7.20 -12.08
C LYS A 277 7.51 -6.30 -13.30
N ASN A 278 7.83 -5.01 -13.12
CA ASN A 278 7.93 -4.09 -14.24
C ASN A 278 9.02 -4.49 -15.23
N LEU A 279 10.20 -4.84 -14.72
CA LEU A 279 11.33 -5.31 -15.51
C LEU A 279 10.96 -6.55 -16.31
N CYS A 280 10.54 -7.63 -15.67
CA CYS A 280 10.34 -8.93 -16.32
C CYS A 280 9.09 -8.97 -17.22
N GLU A 281 8.07 -8.16 -16.94
CA GLU A 281 6.91 -8.03 -17.84
C GLU A 281 7.19 -7.14 -19.06
N ASN A 282 8.20 -6.26 -19.02
CA ASN A 282 8.45 -5.26 -20.07
C ASN A 282 9.92 -5.21 -20.50
N ILE A 283 10.68 -6.29 -20.30
CA ILE A 283 12.11 -6.32 -20.60
C ILE A 283 12.40 -6.15 -22.10
N ASP A 284 11.41 -6.47 -22.94
CA ASP A 284 11.40 -6.31 -24.37
C ASP A 284 10.75 -5.01 -24.86
N ASN A 285 10.15 -4.22 -23.97
CA ASN A 285 9.42 -3.01 -24.31
C ASN A 285 9.89 -1.82 -23.46
N LYS A 286 10.84 -1.06 -24.03
CA LYS A 286 11.39 0.16 -23.42
C LYS A 286 10.28 1.09 -22.94
N LYS A 287 9.31 1.41 -23.79
CA LYS A 287 8.25 2.36 -23.48
C LYS A 287 7.49 1.95 -22.23
N ASN A 288 7.00 0.71 -22.19
CA ASN A 288 6.22 0.23 -21.04
C ASN A 288 7.04 0.14 -19.75
N PHE A 289 8.34 -0.20 -19.85
CA PHE A 289 9.23 -0.21 -18.70
C PHE A 289 9.45 1.20 -18.16
N CYS A 290 9.79 2.15 -19.04
CA CYS A 290 10.13 3.52 -18.70
C CYS A 290 8.94 4.36 -18.23
N ASP A 291 7.77 4.20 -18.85
CA ASP A 291 6.58 5.03 -18.57
C ASP A 291 6.17 4.99 -17.08
N LYS A 292 6.46 3.89 -16.37
CA LYS A 292 6.13 3.76 -14.95
C LYS A 292 7.04 4.55 -14.02
N TYR A 293 8.30 4.76 -14.41
CA TYR A 293 9.32 5.43 -13.59
C TYR A 293 9.51 6.90 -13.98
N LEU A 294 9.36 7.21 -15.27
CA LEU A 294 9.44 8.58 -15.75
C LEU A 294 8.22 9.42 -15.36
N ALA A 295 7.14 8.78 -14.90
CA ALA A 295 6.01 9.44 -14.27
C ALA A 295 6.46 10.11 -12.96
N LYS A 296 6.72 11.43 -13.02
CA LYS A 296 7.18 12.23 -11.88
C LYS A 296 6.11 12.47 -10.81
N ASP A 297 4.91 11.92 -10.94
CA ASP A 297 3.85 12.10 -9.94
C ASP A 297 4.02 11.16 -8.75
N ILE A 298 3.74 11.68 -7.53
CA ILE A 298 3.90 10.91 -6.29
C ILE A 298 3.03 9.65 -6.29
N TRP A 299 1.86 9.69 -6.95
CA TRP A 299 0.91 8.58 -7.00
C TRP A 299 1.51 7.36 -7.68
N SER A 300 2.18 7.58 -8.82
CA SER A 300 2.90 6.54 -9.55
C SER A 300 4.07 6.02 -8.73
N GLN A 301 4.86 6.89 -8.10
CA GLN A 301 5.99 6.51 -7.23
C GLN A 301 5.56 5.67 -6.02
N ILE A 302 4.39 5.95 -5.44
CA ILE A 302 3.83 5.13 -4.36
C ILE A 302 3.34 3.78 -4.92
N ALA A 303 2.69 3.79 -6.09
CA ALA A 303 2.23 2.56 -6.75
C ALA A 303 3.38 1.63 -7.18
N THR A 304 4.55 2.18 -7.51
CA THR A 304 5.79 1.45 -7.79
C THR A 304 6.58 1.09 -6.53
N GLY A 305 6.31 1.74 -5.40
CA GLY A 305 6.98 1.51 -4.11
C GLY A 305 8.28 2.30 -3.94
N GLU A 306 8.55 3.28 -4.82
CA GLU A 306 9.66 4.22 -4.69
C GLU A 306 9.48 5.19 -3.51
N LYS A 307 8.22 5.53 -3.22
CA LYS A 307 7.82 6.38 -2.10
C LYS A 307 6.96 5.59 -1.13
N PRO A 308 6.98 5.94 0.17
CA PRO A 308 6.29 5.16 1.19
C PRO A 308 4.77 5.30 1.08
N ASP A 309 4.07 4.19 1.30
CA ASP A 309 2.61 4.10 1.22
C ASP A 309 1.85 5.10 2.10
N TYR A 310 2.41 5.52 3.24
CA TYR A 310 1.70 6.37 4.19
C TYR A 310 1.26 7.72 3.59
N LEU A 311 1.97 8.20 2.56
CA LEU A 311 1.65 9.42 1.82
C LEU A 311 0.32 9.34 1.03
N LEU A 312 -0.18 8.12 0.79
CA LEU A 312 -1.45 7.87 0.09
C LEU A 312 -2.46 7.11 0.95
N LYS A 313 -1.99 6.27 1.87
CA LYS A 313 -2.78 5.31 2.66
C LYS A 313 -4.00 5.95 3.33
N TYR A 314 -3.80 7.02 4.08
CA TYR A 314 -4.87 7.67 4.85
C TYR A 314 -5.89 8.37 3.94
N LYS A 315 -5.42 9.13 2.95
CA LYS A 315 -6.29 9.77 1.96
C LYS A 315 -7.12 8.73 1.17
N CYS A 316 -6.51 7.59 0.83
CA CYS A 316 -7.18 6.49 0.14
C CYS A 316 -8.21 5.77 1.04
N ARG A 317 -7.91 5.54 2.32
CA ARG A 317 -8.89 5.02 3.30
C ARG A 317 -10.15 5.87 3.33
N ASN A 318 -9.99 7.17 3.44
CA ASN A 318 -11.11 8.12 3.52
C ASN A 318 -11.87 8.23 2.20
N ALA A 319 -11.16 8.26 1.07
CA ALA A 319 -11.78 8.31 -0.27
C ALA A 319 -12.60 7.04 -0.59
N LEU A 320 -12.15 5.87 -0.12
CA LEU A 320 -12.84 4.60 -0.33
C LEU A 320 -13.86 4.25 0.77
N GLY A 321 -13.83 4.96 1.90
CA GLY A 321 -14.63 4.62 3.08
C GLY A 321 -14.25 3.27 3.68
N LYS A 322 -12.96 2.94 3.74
CA LYS A 322 -12.44 1.68 4.28
C LYS A 322 -11.44 1.93 5.41
N ASP A 323 -11.57 1.23 6.52
CA ASP A 323 -10.61 1.30 7.64
C ASP A 323 -9.25 0.68 7.26
N GLN A 324 -9.28 -0.37 6.45
CA GLN A 324 -8.11 -1.10 5.98
C GLN A 324 -8.05 -1.03 4.45
N VAL A 325 -6.93 -0.52 3.93
CA VAL A 325 -6.66 -0.45 2.47
C VAL A 325 -5.62 -1.49 2.10
N THR A 326 -5.94 -2.32 1.11
CA THR A 326 -5.00 -3.28 0.55
C THR A 326 -4.05 -2.59 -0.44
N LYS A 327 -2.94 -3.24 -0.79
CA LYS A 327 -2.02 -2.74 -1.83
C LYS A 327 -2.72 -2.54 -3.20
N ASN A 328 -3.75 -3.33 -3.49
CA ASN A 328 -4.55 -3.15 -4.71
C ASN A 328 -5.48 -1.93 -4.62
N ASP A 329 -6.01 -1.63 -3.44
CA ASP A 329 -6.79 -0.41 -3.20
C ASP A 329 -5.91 0.84 -3.39
N LEU A 330 -4.68 0.82 -2.85
CA LEU A 330 -3.72 1.92 -3.05
C LEU A 330 -3.41 2.17 -4.53
N LYS A 331 -3.22 1.12 -5.34
CA LYS A 331 -3.01 1.26 -6.78
C LYS A 331 -4.21 1.87 -7.49
N LYS A 332 -5.43 1.48 -7.12
CA LYS A 332 -6.66 2.06 -7.68
C LYS A 332 -6.80 3.53 -7.28
N CYS A 333 -6.54 3.87 -6.01
CA CYS A 333 -6.51 5.25 -5.54
C CYS A 333 -5.47 6.09 -6.28
N ALA A 334 -4.24 5.58 -6.43
CA ALA A 334 -3.16 6.27 -7.13
C ALA A 334 -3.56 6.60 -8.58
N LEU A 335 -4.12 5.62 -9.31
CA LEU A 335 -4.62 5.82 -10.67
C LEU A 335 -5.76 6.85 -10.72
N LYS A 336 -6.70 6.79 -9.76
CA LYS A 336 -7.80 7.75 -9.68
C LYS A 336 -7.30 9.16 -9.42
N PHE A 337 -6.40 9.34 -8.45
CA PHE A 337 -5.84 10.65 -8.09
C PHE A 337 -4.97 11.23 -9.21
N LYS A 338 -4.30 10.38 -9.98
CA LYS A 338 -3.56 10.78 -11.17
C LYS A 338 -4.47 11.26 -12.30
N ASN A 339 -5.58 10.58 -12.54
CA ASN A 339 -6.45 10.85 -13.69
C ASN A 339 -7.52 11.91 -13.41
N GLU A 340 -7.98 12.05 -12.16
CA GLU A 340 -9.07 12.94 -11.75
C GLU A 340 -8.56 14.00 -10.76
N SER A 341 -7.82 15.00 -11.23
CA SER A 341 -7.22 16.02 -10.34
C SER A 341 -8.21 16.72 -9.38
N PRO A 342 -9.45 17.11 -9.79
CA PRO A 342 -10.42 17.73 -8.89
C PRO A 342 -10.96 16.79 -7.80
N TYR A 343 -10.77 15.48 -7.91
CA TYR A 343 -11.32 14.51 -6.97
C TYR A 343 -10.85 14.75 -5.53
N CYS A 344 -9.60 15.17 -5.35
CA CYS A 344 -9.01 15.44 -4.04
C CYS A 344 -9.52 16.71 -3.36
N LEU A 345 -10.23 17.62 -4.07
CA LEU A 345 -10.78 18.84 -3.50
C LEU A 345 -11.88 18.55 -2.46
N THR A 346 -12.65 17.49 -2.69
CA THR A 346 -13.81 17.09 -1.88
C THR A 346 -13.62 15.76 -1.15
N ASN A 347 -12.60 14.98 -1.52
CA ASN A 347 -12.36 13.64 -0.98
C ASN A 347 -10.98 13.53 -0.32
N GLY A 348 -10.93 12.82 0.81
CA GLY A 348 -9.66 12.47 1.48
C GLY A 348 -9.56 12.84 2.96
N SER A 349 -10.49 13.65 3.48
CA SER A 349 -10.53 14.06 4.90
C SER A 349 -11.84 13.66 5.61
N LYS A 350 -12.58 12.68 5.08
CA LYS A 350 -13.82 12.20 5.70
C LYS A 350 -13.55 11.68 7.12
N GLY A 351 -14.27 12.18 8.11
CA GLY A 351 -14.07 11.85 9.53
C GLY A 351 -12.91 12.61 10.20
N HIS A 352 -12.19 13.45 9.46
CA HIS A 352 -11.03 14.19 9.92
C HIS A 352 -11.20 15.70 9.60
N PRO A 353 -11.94 16.44 10.44
CA PRO A 353 -12.24 17.85 10.19
C PRO A 353 -10.96 18.68 10.07
N SER A 354 -10.92 19.51 9.04
CA SER A 354 -9.80 20.36 8.65
C SER A 354 -10.30 21.48 7.73
N LEU A 355 -9.45 22.46 7.44
CA LEU A 355 -9.75 23.53 6.50
C LEU A 355 -10.19 22.97 5.13
N PHE A 356 -11.32 23.47 4.63
CA PHE A 356 -11.96 23.05 3.38
C PHE A 356 -12.23 24.26 2.47
N PRO A 357 -12.13 24.14 1.13
CA PRO A 357 -11.81 22.94 0.34
C PRO A 357 -10.35 22.50 0.46
N LEU A 358 -10.11 21.23 0.13
CA LEU A 358 -8.76 20.65 0.03
C LEU A 358 -8.08 21.10 -1.27
N GLU A 359 -6.84 20.66 -1.49
CA GLU A 359 -6.09 20.90 -2.74
C GLU A 359 -6.37 19.85 -3.81
N SER A 360 -6.11 20.20 -5.08
CA SER A 360 -6.23 19.27 -6.20
C SER A 360 -5.20 18.14 -6.10
N CYS A 361 -5.48 16.96 -6.66
CA CYS A 361 -4.55 15.84 -6.59
C CYS A 361 -3.21 16.14 -7.28
N ASN A 362 -3.18 17.02 -8.28
CA ASN A 362 -1.95 17.45 -8.93
C ASN A 362 -1.09 18.34 -8.03
N GLU A 363 -1.71 19.30 -7.33
CA GLU A 363 -0.99 20.18 -6.40
C GLU A 363 -0.45 19.39 -5.21
N ILE A 364 -1.27 18.50 -4.63
CA ILE A 364 -0.81 17.59 -3.57
C ILE A 364 0.36 16.74 -4.05
N SER A 365 0.29 16.21 -5.28
CA SER A 365 1.38 15.40 -5.86
C SER A 365 2.68 16.18 -5.98
N ASN A 366 2.61 17.42 -6.49
CA ASN A 366 3.75 18.31 -6.60
C ASN A 366 4.36 18.64 -5.23
N SER A 367 3.52 18.92 -4.23
CA SER A 367 3.92 19.17 -2.85
C SER A 367 4.61 17.96 -2.21
N LEU A 368 3.98 16.77 -2.27
CA LEU A 368 4.48 15.55 -1.61
C LEU A 368 5.78 15.02 -2.22
N ASN A 369 6.06 15.29 -3.49
CA ASN A 369 7.35 14.95 -4.10
C ASN A 369 8.54 15.62 -3.42
N ASN A 370 8.32 16.82 -2.88
CA ASN A 370 9.35 17.66 -2.26
C ASN A 370 9.22 17.71 -0.72
N ALA A 371 8.26 16.99 -0.16
CA ALA A 371 7.98 16.94 1.27
C ALA A 371 8.96 16.04 2.03
N GLN A 372 9.39 16.48 3.21
CA GLN A 372 10.21 15.74 4.17
C GLN A 372 9.42 15.26 5.39
N LEU A 373 8.22 15.80 5.64
CA LEU A 373 7.44 15.45 6.83
C LEU A 373 7.01 13.98 6.81
N VAL A 374 7.13 13.31 7.96
CA VAL A 374 6.71 11.92 8.16
C VAL A 374 5.28 11.92 8.70
N THR A 375 4.34 11.36 7.96
CA THR A 375 2.90 11.44 8.23
C THR A 375 2.26 10.06 8.38
N LYS A 376 2.77 9.22 9.29
CA LYS A 376 2.24 7.86 9.53
C LYS A 376 1.00 7.84 10.43
N TYR A 377 0.14 8.85 10.30
CA TYR A 377 -1.08 9.02 11.09
C TYR A 377 -1.99 10.03 10.39
N HIS A 378 -3.21 10.21 10.87
CA HIS A 378 -4.13 11.22 10.34
C HIS A 378 -4.71 12.04 11.50
N ASP A 379 -4.29 13.28 11.62
CA ASP A 379 -4.83 14.20 12.63
C ASP A 379 -6.22 14.73 12.24
N CYS A 380 -6.84 15.47 13.16
CA CYS A 380 -8.11 16.16 12.92
C CYS A 380 -8.05 17.58 13.52
N PRO A 381 -7.41 18.52 12.80
CA PRO A 381 -7.26 19.89 13.27
C PRO A 381 -8.54 20.55 13.77
N GLY A 382 -9.67 20.33 13.07
CA GLY A 382 -10.95 20.94 13.43
C GLY A 382 -11.62 20.36 14.69
N SER A 383 -11.05 19.31 15.29
CA SER A 383 -11.52 18.74 16.57
C SER A 383 -10.61 19.10 17.76
N VAL A 384 -9.53 19.85 17.52
CA VAL A 384 -8.59 20.31 18.55
C VAL A 384 -8.77 21.81 18.70
N ASP A 385 -9.05 22.28 19.92
CA ASP A 385 -9.34 23.71 20.19
C ASP A 385 -8.16 24.64 19.96
N ASN A 386 -6.95 24.10 19.82
CA ASN A 386 -5.75 24.92 19.69
C ASN A 386 -4.77 24.36 18.66
N GLU A 387 -4.50 25.18 17.66
CA GLU A 387 -3.64 24.92 16.52
C GLU A 387 -2.19 24.61 16.91
N GLY A 388 -1.70 25.19 18.00
CA GLY A 388 -0.33 24.92 18.48
C GLY A 388 -0.15 23.48 18.97
N ILE A 389 -1.19 22.84 19.51
CA ILE A 389 -1.19 21.43 19.94
C ILE A 389 -1.03 20.54 18.71
N VAL A 390 -1.79 20.84 17.65
CA VAL A 390 -1.71 20.13 16.36
C VAL A 390 -0.30 20.27 15.78
N ASN A 391 0.26 21.49 15.77
CA ASN A 391 1.60 21.73 15.23
C ASN A 391 2.68 21.02 16.05
N ALA A 392 2.59 21.05 17.38
CA ALA A 392 3.51 20.34 18.28
C ALA A 392 3.46 18.83 18.07
N HIS A 393 2.26 18.26 17.98
CA HIS A 393 2.07 16.85 17.68
C HIS A 393 2.72 16.47 16.34
N ARG A 394 2.54 17.29 15.29
CA ARG A 394 3.19 17.05 13.99
C ARG A 394 4.71 17.05 14.05
N ILE A 395 5.30 18.01 14.75
CA ILE A 395 6.76 18.09 14.91
C ILE A 395 7.29 16.85 15.65
N ILE A 396 6.67 16.49 16.78
CA ILE A 396 7.10 15.37 17.61
C ILE A 396 6.96 14.04 16.84
N SER A 397 5.81 13.80 16.22
CA SER A 397 5.54 12.59 15.44
C SER A 397 6.49 12.43 14.26
N HIS A 398 6.91 13.55 13.64
CA HIS A 398 7.90 13.52 12.57
C HIS A 398 9.26 13.01 13.05
N PHE A 399 9.80 13.61 14.11
CA PHE A 399 11.14 13.28 14.60
C PHE A 399 11.20 11.92 15.33
N LYS A 400 10.13 11.54 16.03
CA LYS A 400 10.02 10.21 16.65
C LYS A 400 9.64 9.10 15.66
N LYS A 401 9.12 9.48 14.48
CA LYS A 401 8.63 8.58 13.41
C LYS A 401 7.48 7.68 13.89
N ASP A 402 6.69 8.18 14.83
CA ASP A 402 5.56 7.51 15.46
C ASP A 402 4.49 7.13 14.42
N GLU A 403 3.87 5.97 14.59
CA GLU A 403 2.74 5.51 13.77
C GLU A 403 1.50 5.36 14.65
N TYR A 404 0.41 6.02 14.25
CA TYR A 404 -0.86 5.98 14.95
C TYR A 404 -1.94 5.36 14.06
N ALA A 405 -2.79 4.54 14.67
CA ALA A 405 -4.00 4.00 14.05
C ALA A 405 -5.15 5.01 14.18
N SER A 406 -4.91 6.24 13.69
CA SER A 406 -5.85 7.34 13.88
C SER A 406 -7.22 7.06 13.27
N SER A 407 -8.24 7.37 14.04
CA SER A 407 -9.66 7.31 13.67
C SER A 407 -10.34 8.65 13.95
N GLU A 408 -11.59 8.81 13.52
CA GLU A 408 -12.41 9.98 13.84
C GLU A 408 -12.56 10.24 15.35
N PHE A 409 -12.38 9.21 16.18
CA PHE A 409 -12.54 9.28 17.63
C PHE A 409 -11.22 9.49 18.40
N THR A 410 -10.08 9.11 17.81
CA THR A 410 -8.79 9.09 18.50
C THR A 410 -7.83 10.18 18.04
N CYS A 411 -8.00 10.72 16.83
CA CYS A 411 -7.07 11.70 16.24
C CYS A 411 -6.86 12.97 17.10
N ALA A 412 -7.92 13.44 17.77
CA ALA A 412 -7.84 14.59 18.66
C ALA A 412 -7.14 14.24 19.97
N THR A 413 -7.49 13.09 20.56
CA THR A 413 -6.83 12.53 21.74
C THR A 413 -5.34 12.35 21.52
N GLU A 414 -4.92 11.83 20.36
CA GLU A 414 -3.51 11.61 19.99
C GLU A 414 -2.70 12.92 20.04
N SER A 415 -3.27 14.00 19.48
CA SER A 415 -2.64 15.32 19.48
C SER A 415 -2.54 15.90 20.91
N ASN A 416 -3.63 15.83 21.67
CA ASN A 416 -3.66 16.30 23.06
C ASN A 416 -2.75 15.49 23.98
N LEU A 417 -2.69 14.16 23.82
CA LEU A 417 -1.83 13.28 24.61
C LEU A 417 -0.36 13.62 24.39
N THR A 418 0.02 13.87 23.14
CA THR A 418 1.39 14.25 22.80
C THR A 418 1.78 15.54 23.53
N PHE A 419 0.90 16.53 23.53
CA PHE A 419 1.12 17.80 24.21
C PHE A 419 1.05 17.71 25.74
N ALA A 420 0.12 16.94 26.30
CA ALA A 420 0.02 16.69 27.73
C ALA A 420 1.28 16.02 28.26
N ASN A 421 1.76 14.97 27.58
CA ASN A 421 2.99 14.26 27.94
C ASN A 421 4.22 15.17 27.89
N LEU A 422 4.30 16.06 26.89
CA LEU A 422 5.37 17.06 26.80
C LEU A 422 5.41 17.97 28.03
N ASN A 423 4.25 18.47 28.49
CA ASN A 423 4.16 19.32 29.68
C ASN A 423 4.40 18.55 30.99
N ILE A 424 3.84 17.35 31.13
CA ILE A 424 4.00 16.51 32.32
C ILE A 424 5.47 16.12 32.50
N ASN A 425 6.13 15.68 31.43
CA ASN A 425 7.55 15.29 31.48
C ASN A 425 8.47 16.50 31.78
N ALA A 426 8.05 17.71 31.42
CA ALA A 426 8.75 18.95 31.74
C ALA A 426 8.42 19.51 33.14
N ASN A 427 7.63 18.79 33.95
CA ASN A 427 7.10 19.26 35.24
C ASN A 427 6.33 20.60 35.13
N ASN A 428 5.67 20.85 34.00
CA ASN A 428 4.86 22.04 33.76
C ASN A 428 3.37 21.77 33.99
N ALA A 429 2.97 21.64 35.27
CA ALA A 429 1.58 21.39 35.63
C ALA A 429 0.61 22.50 35.17
N LYS A 430 1.10 23.72 34.91
CA LYS A 430 0.30 24.83 34.39
C LYS A 430 -0.04 24.67 32.90
N GLY A 431 0.84 24.04 32.13
CA GLY A 431 0.63 23.82 30.69
C GLY A 431 -0.37 22.71 30.36
N TRP A 432 -0.66 21.81 31.31
CA TRP A 432 -1.75 20.84 31.20
C TRP A 432 -2.55 20.73 32.50
N PRO A 433 -3.45 21.69 32.78
CA PRO A 433 -4.16 21.76 34.05
C PRO A 433 -5.44 20.92 34.12
N LEU A 434 -5.79 20.20 33.03
CA LEU A 434 -7.05 19.46 32.91
C LEU A 434 -7.12 18.30 33.92
N LYS A 435 -8.18 18.31 34.74
CA LYS A 435 -8.42 17.29 35.77
C LYS A 435 -9.91 16.92 35.85
N ILE A 436 -10.19 15.65 36.16
CA ILE A 436 -11.52 15.19 36.57
C ILE A 436 -11.51 15.02 38.08
N CYS A 437 -12.42 15.70 38.75
CA CYS A 437 -12.55 15.68 40.20
C CYS A 437 -13.87 15.03 40.64
N PHE A 438 -13.83 14.34 41.77
CA PHE A 438 -14.99 13.72 42.40
C PHE A 438 -14.85 13.74 43.93
N LYS A 439 -15.96 13.52 44.63
CA LYS A 439 -15.95 13.39 46.09
C LYS A 439 -15.68 11.93 46.45
N ASN A 440 -14.57 11.66 47.14
CA ASN A 440 -14.25 10.32 47.58
C ASN A 440 -15.09 9.94 48.80
N LEU A 441 -16.01 8.99 48.64
CA LEU A 441 -16.95 8.58 49.69
C LEU A 441 -16.27 7.92 50.91
N ALA A 442 -15.02 7.47 50.80
CA ALA A 442 -14.28 6.86 51.91
C ALA A 442 -13.56 7.90 52.79
N THR A 443 -13.09 9.01 52.19
CA THR A 443 -12.32 10.05 52.91
C THR A 443 -13.07 11.37 53.06
N ASP A 444 -14.21 11.51 52.39
CA ASP A 444 -15.01 12.73 52.23
C ASP A 444 -14.28 13.91 51.52
N LEU A 445 -13.06 13.68 51.02
CA LEU A 445 -12.23 14.69 50.37
C LEU A 445 -12.45 14.73 48.86
N LYS A 446 -12.28 15.91 48.28
CA LYS A 446 -12.21 16.10 46.82
C LYS A 446 -10.92 15.50 46.29
N GLU A 447 -11.04 14.53 45.40
CA GLU A 447 -9.92 13.89 44.72
C GLU A 447 -9.97 14.23 43.23
N CYS A 448 -8.81 14.53 42.64
CA CYS A 448 -8.70 14.95 41.24
C CYS A 448 -7.62 14.16 40.52
N HIS A 449 -7.91 13.72 39.30
CA HIS A 449 -6.95 13.04 38.44
C HIS A 449 -6.74 13.84 37.14
N PRO A 450 -5.49 14.00 36.68
CA PRO A 450 -5.23 14.60 35.38
C PRO A 450 -5.84 13.73 34.29
N TYR A 451 -6.35 14.37 33.23
CA TYR A 451 -6.91 13.65 32.09
C TYR A 451 -6.61 14.34 30.77
N VAL A 452 -6.77 13.59 29.69
CA VAL A 452 -6.73 14.05 28.31
C VAL A 452 -8.07 13.67 27.66
N PRO A 453 -8.79 14.65 27.08
CA PRO A 453 -10.10 14.38 26.47
C PRO A 453 -10.03 13.31 25.38
N GLY A 454 -11.02 12.42 25.37
CA GLY A 454 -11.14 11.34 24.39
C GLY A 454 -10.63 9.97 24.86
N ALA A 455 -10.69 8.97 23.97
CA ALA A 455 -10.28 7.59 24.27
C ALA A 455 -8.88 7.26 23.75
N SER A 456 -8.13 6.46 24.51
CA SER A 456 -6.88 5.83 24.05
C SER A 456 -6.59 4.54 24.81
N GLU A 457 -6.37 3.44 24.08
CA GLU A 457 -6.02 2.14 24.71
C GLU A 457 -4.63 2.14 25.36
N ASN A 458 -3.77 3.10 24.99
CA ASN A 458 -2.35 3.10 25.32
C ASN A 458 -1.96 4.15 26.38
N SER A 459 -2.93 4.80 27.05
CA SER A 459 -2.63 5.88 27.97
C SER A 459 -3.55 5.91 29.18
N GLU A 460 -2.97 5.88 30.38
CA GLU A 460 -3.71 6.04 31.64
C GLU A 460 -4.29 7.47 31.83
N LEU A 461 -3.81 8.43 31.04
CA LEU A 461 -4.32 9.80 31.07
C LEU A 461 -5.60 9.98 30.25
N SER A 462 -5.99 9.03 29.40
CA SER A 462 -7.18 9.22 28.57
C SER A 462 -8.46 9.28 29.41
N GLU A 463 -9.43 10.05 28.95
CA GLU A 463 -10.67 10.33 29.68
C GLU A 463 -11.46 9.06 30.02
N ASP A 464 -11.52 8.11 29.08
CA ASP A 464 -12.16 6.81 29.29
C ASP A 464 -11.51 6.00 30.41
N PHE A 465 -10.18 6.00 30.48
CA PHE A 465 -9.43 5.32 31.54
C PHE A 465 -9.58 6.03 32.89
N VAL A 466 -9.48 7.35 32.91
CA VAL A 466 -9.61 8.16 34.14
C VAL A 466 -11.01 8.00 34.73
N ILE A 467 -12.06 8.07 33.92
CA ILE A 467 -13.44 7.86 34.39
C ILE A 467 -13.61 6.43 34.88
N ALA A 468 -13.14 5.42 34.15
CA ALA A 468 -13.23 4.03 34.58
C ALA A 468 -12.57 3.80 35.95
N LYS A 469 -11.39 4.40 36.17
CA LYS A 469 -10.67 4.36 37.45
C LYS A 469 -11.47 5.01 38.58
N ILE A 470 -12.09 6.17 38.32
CA ILE A 470 -12.94 6.86 39.29
C ILE A 470 -14.17 6.01 39.63
N LEU A 471 -14.88 5.50 38.61
CA LEU A 471 -16.08 4.67 38.78
C LEU A 471 -15.78 3.40 39.58
N LYS A 472 -14.67 2.70 39.27
CA LYS A 472 -14.25 1.52 40.04
C LYS A 472 -14.10 1.83 41.53
N LYS A 473 -13.56 3.01 41.85
CA LYS A 473 -13.34 3.46 43.23
C LYS A 473 -14.63 3.89 43.93
N VAL A 474 -15.47 4.67 43.25
CA VAL A 474 -16.71 5.23 43.82
C VAL A 474 -17.80 4.18 43.95
N GLU A 475 -18.02 3.37 42.91
CA GLU A 475 -19.06 2.32 42.88
C GLU A 475 -18.64 1.04 43.62
N ARG A 476 -17.36 0.95 44.04
CA ARG A 476 -16.78 -0.19 44.77
C ARG A 476 -17.03 -1.54 44.10
N THR A 477 -17.05 -1.57 42.77
CA THR A 477 -17.28 -2.80 42.01
C THR A 477 -16.03 -3.70 42.06
N PRO A 478 -16.18 -5.02 42.28
CA PRO A 478 -15.06 -5.96 42.23
C PRO A 478 -14.59 -6.24 40.80
N PHE A 479 -15.35 -5.81 39.79
CA PHE A 479 -15.04 -6.03 38.38
C PHE A 479 -14.28 -4.84 37.80
N GLU A 480 -13.44 -5.11 36.79
CA GLU A 480 -12.82 -4.04 36.01
C GLU A 480 -13.89 -3.25 35.26
N VAL A 481 -13.83 -1.92 35.38
CA VAL A 481 -14.68 -1.00 34.64
C VAL A 481 -13.95 -0.60 33.37
N SER A 482 -14.64 -0.63 32.22
CA SER A 482 -14.14 -0.05 30.98
C SER A 482 -15.19 0.91 30.43
N CYS A 483 -14.76 2.11 30.07
CA CYS A 483 -15.60 3.14 29.49
C CYS A 483 -15.39 3.21 27.98
N LYS A 484 -16.47 3.43 27.23
CA LYS A 484 -16.41 3.62 25.78
C LYS A 484 -16.96 4.98 25.39
N LEU A 485 -16.27 5.68 24.48
CA LEU A 485 -16.80 6.87 23.85
C LEU A 485 -17.85 6.49 22.81
N VAL A 486 -19.03 7.10 22.87
CA VAL A 486 -20.17 6.79 21.99
C VAL A 486 -20.82 8.06 21.46
N ASN A 487 -21.09 8.09 20.16
CA ASN A 487 -21.86 9.16 19.55
C ASN A 487 -23.32 9.12 20.02
N SER A 488 -23.84 10.26 20.50
CA SER A 488 -25.21 10.42 20.97
C SER A 488 -26.26 10.05 19.92
N ARG A 489 -25.95 10.14 18.63
CA ARG A 489 -26.84 9.72 17.52
C ARG A 489 -27.03 8.21 17.43
N ILE A 490 -26.08 7.43 17.94
CA ILE A 490 -26.06 5.96 17.83
C ILE A 490 -26.40 5.32 19.18
N TYR A 491 -26.10 6.00 20.28
CA TYR A 491 -26.39 5.54 21.63
C TYR A 491 -27.89 5.26 21.82
N ASN A 492 -28.20 4.05 22.27
CA ASN A 492 -29.57 3.64 22.60
C ASN A 492 -29.55 2.69 23.81
N PRO A 493 -29.94 3.14 25.01
CA PRO A 493 -29.84 2.34 26.23
C PRO A 493 -30.71 1.07 26.21
N ASN A 494 -31.69 0.98 25.30
CA ASN A 494 -32.54 -0.20 25.16
C ASN A 494 -31.88 -1.35 24.38
N ARG A 495 -30.76 -1.09 23.67
CA ARG A 495 -30.03 -2.15 22.96
C ARG A 495 -29.09 -2.88 23.93
N LEU A 496 -29.02 -4.20 23.80
CA LEU A 496 -28.18 -5.06 24.66
C LEU A 496 -26.72 -4.57 24.78
N GLY A 497 -26.15 -4.04 23.69
CA GLY A 497 -24.77 -3.52 23.67
C GLY A 497 -24.52 -2.23 24.49
N TYR A 498 -25.57 -1.51 24.89
CA TYR A 498 -25.49 -0.29 25.70
C TYR A 498 -26.14 -0.43 27.08
N LYS A 499 -26.74 -1.59 27.38
CA LYS A 499 -27.46 -1.84 28.64
C LYS A 499 -26.53 -2.05 29.83
N THR A 500 -25.29 -2.48 29.58
CA THR A 500 -24.27 -2.70 30.62
C THR A 500 -22.98 -1.97 30.29
N GLY A 501 -22.15 -1.73 31.31
CA GLY A 501 -20.88 -1.04 31.19
C GLY A 501 -20.95 0.49 31.29
N CYS A 502 -19.82 1.14 31.02
CA CYS A 502 -19.65 2.59 31.06
C CYS A 502 -19.62 3.18 29.64
N HIS A 503 -20.44 4.21 29.39
CA HIS A 503 -20.54 4.90 28.10
C HIS A 503 -20.43 6.40 28.30
N ILE A 504 -19.47 7.03 27.63
CA ILE A 504 -19.26 8.47 27.59
C ILE A 504 -19.92 8.97 26.29
N VAL A 505 -21.12 9.50 26.44
CA VAL A 505 -22.00 9.88 25.33
C VAL A 505 -21.82 11.35 25.01
N TYR A 506 -21.55 11.67 23.74
CA TYR A 506 -21.35 13.04 23.29
C TYR A 506 -21.79 13.25 21.85
N ASN A 507 -21.98 14.50 21.44
CA ASN A 507 -22.33 14.85 20.06
C ASN A 507 -21.10 15.37 19.30
N PRO A 508 -20.51 14.60 18.36
CA PRO A 508 -19.32 15.01 17.64
C PRO A 508 -19.47 16.31 16.84
N SER A 509 -20.69 16.66 16.42
CA SER A 509 -20.92 17.89 15.64
C SER A 509 -20.83 19.18 16.47
N ASN A 510 -20.97 19.08 17.79
CA ASN A 510 -20.95 20.23 18.70
C ASN A 510 -19.81 20.10 19.72
N CYS A 511 -18.78 19.32 19.41
CA CYS A 511 -17.69 19.00 20.32
C CYS A 511 -16.34 19.33 19.72
N THR A 512 -15.52 20.00 20.52
CA THR A 512 -14.07 20.05 20.37
C THR A 512 -13.43 19.25 21.51
N SER A 513 -12.10 19.21 21.58
CA SER A 513 -11.38 18.46 22.61
C SER A 513 -11.71 18.94 24.02
N ILE A 514 -11.75 20.25 24.23
CA ILE A 514 -11.93 20.92 25.53
C ILE A 514 -13.39 21.32 25.71
N HIS A 515 -14.07 21.79 24.66
CA HIS A 515 -15.47 22.21 24.71
C HIS A 515 -16.37 21.12 24.14
N CYS A 516 -16.70 20.14 24.97
CA CYS A 516 -17.61 19.07 24.60
C CYS A 516 -18.53 18.72 25.77
N PRO A 517 -19.84 18.99 25.67
CA PRO A 517 -20.80 18.50 26.65
C PRO A 517 -20.92 16.98 26.52
N LYS A 518 -20.70 16.27 27.64
CA LYS A 518 -20.71 14.81 27.70
C LYS A 518 -21.60 14.34 28.83
N GLU A 519 -22.32 13.25 28.58
CA GLU A 519 -23.10 12.53 29.57
C GLU A 519 -22.45 11.16 29.79
N ILE A 520 -22.23 10.81 31.06
CA ILE A 520 -21.59 9.56 31.43
C ILE A 520 -22.66 8.64 31.97
N TYR A 521 -22.79 7.46 31.36
CA TYR A 521 -23.70 6.42 31.80
C TYR A 521 -22.90 5.23 32.33
N TYR A 522 -23.28 4.72 33.50
CA TYR A 522 -22.76 3.47 34.05
C TYR A 522 -23.94 2.57 34.42
N GLU A 523 -24.03 1.38 33.83
CA GLU A 523 -25.17 0.46 34.01
C GLU A 523 -26.53 1.18 33.82
N THR A 524 -26.64 1.97 32.74
CA THR A 524 -27.78 2.85 32.38
C THR A 524 -28.07 4.03 33.30
N LYS A 525 -27.35 4.18 34.41
CA LYS A 525 -27.50 5.33 35.32
C LYS A 525 -26.61 6.47 34.88
N ILE A 526 -27.13 7.69 34.92
CA ILE A 526 -26.36 8.91 34.66
C ILE A 526 -25.44 9.16 35.86
N ILE A 527 -24.19 9.51 35.56
CA ILE A 527 -23.16 9.91 36.52
C ILE A 527 -23.01 11.43 36.44
N ASP A 528 -23.40 12.13 37.51
CA ASP A 528 -23.43 13.59 37.59
C ASP A 528 -22.45 14.18 38.62
N TYR A 529 -21.76 13.33 39.40
CA TYR A 529 -20.84 13.75 40.45
C TYR A 529 -19.42 14.10 39.95
N LEU A 530 -19.13 13.92 38.66
CA LEU A 530 -17.83 14.21 38.06
C LEU A 530 -17.76 15.69 37.65
N LYS A 531 -16.70 16.37 38.07
CA LYS A 531 -16.43 17.77 37.73
C LYS A 531 -15.15 17.88 36.91
N TYR A 532 -15.28 18.45 35.72
CA TYR A 532 -14.14 18.77 34.85
C TYR A 532 -13.58 20.15 35.24
N GLU A 533 -12.28 20.21 35.50
CA GLU A 533 -11.59 21.42 35.93
C GLU A 533 -10.34 21.69 35.09
N GLY A 534 -10.01 22.96 34.93
CA GLY A 534 -8.82 23.43 34.22
C GLY A 534 -9.12 24.04 32.86
N GLN A 535 -8.31 25.02 32.48
CA GLN A 535 -8.31 25.61 31.14
C GLN A 535 -6.87 25.57 30.65
N VAL A 536 -6.65 24.97 29.48
CA VAL A 536 -5.31 24.90 28.90
C VAL A 536 -4.88 26.31 28.51
N LEU A 537 -3.86 26.84 29.20
CA LEU A 537 -3.19 28.09 28.86
C LEU A 537 -1.78 27.74 28.44
N TYR A 538 -1.38 28.13 27.24
CA TYR A 538 -0.01 27.90 26.80
C TYR A 538 0.39 28.84 25.66
N ASP A 539 1.69 29.11 25.61
CA ASP A 539 2.32 29.93 24.58
C ASP A 539 3.16 29.03 23.68
N TYR A 540 2.95 29.11 22.37
CA TYR A 540 3.74 28.31 21.44
C TYR A 540 5.18 28.84 21.31
N PHE A 541 5.34 30.17 21.21
CA PHE A 541 6.61 30.89 21.39
C PHE A 541 6.55 31.74 22.67
N PRO A 542 7.69 32.00 23.34
CA PRO A 542 7.71 32.79 24.56
C PRO A 542 7.06 34.16 24.39
N THR A 543 6.02 34.48 25.17
CA THR A 543 5.41 35.83 25.21
C THR A 543 6.05 36.73 26.28
N SER A 544 6.82 36.14 27.21
CA SER A 544 7.56 36.83 28.26
C SER A 544 8.81 36.03 28.63
N PHE A 545 9.84 36.71 29.14
CA PHE A 545 11.05 36.05 29.65
C PHE A 545 10.75 35.05 30.78
N SER A 546 9.73 35.34 31.61
CA SER A 546 9.30 34.44 32.69
C SER A 546 8.70 33.13 32.18
N ASN A 547 8.14 33.10 30.97
CA ASN A 547 7.51 31.90 30.40
C ASN A 547 8.39 31.20 29.36
N GLU A 548 9.62 31.67 29.13
CA GLU A 548 10.49 31.17 28.07
C GLU A 548 10.74 29.67 28.16
N LYS A 549 11.08 29.17 29.37
CA LYS A 549 11.33 27.74 29.61
C LYS A 549 10.12 26.84 29.26
N TYR A 550 8.91 27.36 29.41
CA TYR A 550 7.67 26.58 29.28
C TYR A 550 6.95 26.81 27.95
N ALA A 551 7.51 27.64 27.06
CA ALA A 551 6.99 27.78 25.71
C ALA A 551 7.11 26.45 24.94
N THR A 552 6.08 26.09 24.18
CA THR A 552 5.99 24.80 23.48
C THR A 552 7.17 24.56 22.56
N SER A 553 7.63 25.59 21.84
CA SER A 553 8.82 25.53 20.98
C SER A 553 10.08 25.10 21.74
N ASN A 554 10.28 25.61 22.95
CA ASN A 554 11.43 25.26 23.79
C ASN A 554 11.29 23.86 24.39
N LEU A 555 10.09 23.50 24.87
CA LEU A 555 9.80 22.15 25.35
C LEU A 555 10.00 21.08 24.26
N ILE A 556 9.66 21.39 23.01
CA ILE A 556 9.93 20.52 21.85
C ILE A 556 11.43 20.34 21.65
N ASN A 557 12.20 21.44 21.64
CA ASN A 557 13.65 21.39 21.46
C ASN A 557 14.33 20.56 22.56
N ASP A 558 13.93 20.78 23.83
CA ASP A 558 14.44 20.05 24.99
C ASP A 558 14.10 18.55 24.92
N THR A 559 12.85 18.24 24.55
CA THR A 559 12.37 16.85 24.46
C THR A 559 13.07 16.09 23.33
N LEU A 560 13.24 16.72 22.17
CA LEU A 560 13.84 16.11 21.00
C LEU A 560 15.38 16.14 21.05
N LYS A 561 15.97 16.99 21.90
CA LYS A 561 17.41 17.28 21.96
C LYS A 561 17.95 17.68 20.58
N LYS A 562 17.20 18.55 19.90
CA LYS A 562 17.45 18.98 18.52
C LYS A 562 17.84 20.45 18.48
N GLU A 563 18.71 20.80 17.53
CA GLU A 563 19.10 22.19 17.34
C GLU A 563 18.01 22.93 16.57
N SER A 564 17.64 24.12 17.06
CA SER A 564 16.72 25.02 16.37
C SER A 564 17.47 26.28 15.92
N LYS A 565 17.29 26.67 14.65
CA LYS A 565 17.97 27.80 14.03
C LYS A 565 16.98 28.76 13.40
N VAL A 566 17.11 30.05 13.72
CA VAL A 566 16.32 31.12 13.10
C VAL A 566 16.61 31.22 11.60
N LEU A 567 15.56 31.30 10.78
CA LEU A 567 15.64 31.47 9.32
C LEU A 567 14.99 32.79 8.91
N ARG A 568 15.79 33.77 8.47
CA ARG A 568 15.31 35.14 8.18
C ARG A 568 15.02 35.43 6.71
N ASN A 569 15.54 34.62 5.80
CA ASN A 569 15.43 34.87 4.36
C ASN A 569 15.36 33.56 3.57
N LEU A 570 14.99 33.67 2.29
CA LEU A 570 14.82 32.55 1.39
C LEU A 570 16.12 31.74 1.21
N THR A 571 17.27 32.41 1.12
CA THR A 571 18.57 31.75 0.97
C THR A 571 18.86 30.84 2.16
N ALA A 572 18.54 31.28 3.38
CA ALA A 572 18.69 30.47 4.59
C ALA A 572 17.79 29.23 4.58
N ILE A 573 16.56 29.35 4.07
CA ILE A 573 15.63 28.22 3.94
C ILE A 573 16.12 27.20 2.91
N LYS A 574 16.53 27.68 1.72
CA LYS A 574 17.12 26.82 0.68
C LYS A 574 18.33 26.07 1.22
N PHE A 575 19.26 26.79 1.85
CA PHE A 575 20.43 26.21 2.47
C PHE A 575 20.07 25.18 3.56
N PHE A 576 19.05 25.45 4.37
CA PHE A 576 18.58 24.52 5.40
C PHE A 576 18.13 23.18 4.79
N PHE A 577 17.24 23.21 3.79
CA PHE A 577 16.72 22.00 3.16
C PHE A 577 17.73 21.26 2.26
N SER A 578 18.69 21.98 1.66
CA SER A 578 19.77 21.33 0.91
C SER A 578 20.73 20.54 1.82
N ASN A 579 20.93 21.00 3.06
CA ASN A 579 21.87 20.38 4.01
C ASN A 579 21.22 19.45 5.03
N THR A 580 19.90 19.56 5.23
CA THR A 580 19.16 18.81 6.26
C THR A 580 18.04 18.02 5.60
N LYS A 581 18.23 16.71 5.43
CA LYS A 581 17.26 15.83 4.73
C LYS A 581 16.05 15.44 5.58
N ASP A 582 16.23 15.39 6.90
CA ASP A 582 15.19 15.07 7.89
C ASP A 582 14.76 16.33 8.67
N GLY A 583 15.08 17.52 8.16
CA GLY A 583 14.81 18.78 8.83
C GLY A 583 13.44 19.33 8.47
N ILE A 584 12.80 20.03 9.40
CA ILE A 584 11.58 20.79 9.11
C ILE A 584 11.70 22.21 9.62
N VAL A 585 10.98 23.12 9.00
CA VAL A 585 10.85 24.50 9.43
C VAL A 585 9.47 24.67 10.05
N HIS A 586 9.36 25.41 11.14
CA HIS A 586 8.09 25.72 11.78
C HIS A 586 8.05 27.20 12.17
N GLY A 587 6.84 27.72 12.34
CA GLY A 587 6.64 29.09 12.82
C GLY A 587 5.19 29.45 13.05
N ILE A 588 4.96 30.73 13.35
CA ILE A 588 3.63 31.35 13.46
C ILE A 588 3.59 32.57 12.56
N GLY A 589 2.53 32.69 11.78
CA GLY A 589 2.25 33.88 10.98
C GLY A 589 0.76 34.22 10.98
N CYS A 590 0.41 35.36 10.39
CA CYS A 590 -0.99 35.77 10.28
C CYS A 590 -1.76 34.90 9.29
N ALA A 591 -2.89 34.33 9.72
CA ALA A 591 -3.76 33.50 8.89
C ALA A 591 -4.29 34.25 7.65
N GLU A 592 -4.53 35.56 7.78
CA GLU A 592 -5.00 36.45 6.72
C GLU A 592 -3.99 36.55 5.55
N ASP A 593 -2.69 36.46 5.85
CA ASP A 593 -1.64 36.47 4.84
C ASP A 593 -1.40 35.06 4.23
N LEU A 594 -1.53 34.01 5.06
CA LEU A 594 -1.30 32.63 4.65
C LEU A 594 -2.47 32.02 3.87
N TYR A 595 -3.70 32.41 4.22
CA TYR A 595 -4.96 31.88 3.69
C TYR A 595 -5.96 33.02 3.39
N PRO A 596 -5.63 33.97 2.50
CA PRO A 596 -6.45 35.16 2.25
C PRO A 596 -7.86 34.85 1.71
N GLN A 597 -8.06 33.68 1.11
CA GLN A 597 -9.38 33.22 0.64
C GLN A 597 -10.30 32.74 1.77
N SER A 598 -9.72 32.29 2.89
CA SER A 598 -10.47 31.78 4.05
C SER A 598 -10.53 32.79 5.20
N PHE A 599 -9.53 33.67 5.28
CA PHE A 599 -9.41 34.70 6.31
C PHE A 599 -9.23 36.05 5.61
N MET A 600 -10.31 36.83 5.57
CA MET A 600 -10.26 38.18 5.02
C MET A 600 -9.83 39.16 6.09
N ARG A 601 -8.91 40.06 5.73
CA ARG A 601 -8.49 41.16 6.59
C ARG A 601 -9.56 42.25 6.59
N HIS A 602 -10.12 42.56 7.76
CA HIS A 602 -11.10 43.63 7.95
C HIS A 602 -10.47 44.91 8.54
N SER A 603 -9.28 44.82 9.12
CA SER A 603 -8.52 45.98 9.62
C SER A 603 -7.02 45.85 9.33
N LEU A 604 -6.30 46.97 9.28
CA LEU A 604 -4.88 46.99 8.89
C LEU A 604 -3.99 46.10 9.78
N ASN A 605 -4.32 45.99 11.06
CA ASN A 605 -3.53 45.25 12.06
C ASN A 605 -4.20 43.90 12.46
N GLU A 606 -5.14 43.39 11.65
CA GLU A 606 -5.74 42.08 11.93
C GLU A 606 -4.75 40.97 11.58
N CYS A 607 -4.44 40.16 12.60
CA CYS A 607 -3.60 38.98 12.49
C CYS A 607 -4.11 37.90 13.44
N ARG A 608 -4.60 36.80 12.87
CA ARG A 608 -4.88 35.59 13.64
C ARG A 608 -3.64 34.71 13.64
N PRO A 609 -3.01 34.46 14.80
CA PRO A 609 -1.79 33.66 14.86
C PRO A 609 -2.08 32.23 14.42
N LEU A 610 -1.42 31.79 13.36
CA LEU A 610 -1.54 30.45 12.82
C LEU A 610 -0.18 29.75 12.83
N PRO A 611 0.01 28.73 13.68
CA PRO A 611 1.15 27.84 13.61
C PRO A 611 1.18 27.04 12.31
N PHE A 612 2.38 26.78 11.79
CA PHE A 612 2.58 26.00 10.58
C PHE A 612 3.91 25.26 10.56
N ILE A 613 4.02 24.33 9.61
CA ILE A 613 5.25 23.64 9.21
C ILE A 613 5.50 23.90 7.72
N ILE A 614 6.76 24.08 7.38
CA ILE A 614 7.29 23.98 6.03
C ILE A 614 8.22 22.77 6.00
N ASP A 615 8.00 21.86 5.06
CA ASP A 615 8.74 20.61 4.94
C ASP A 615 9.36 20.39 3.57
N GLY A 616 9.49 21.45 2.76
CA GLY A 616 10.12 21.38 1.45
C GLY A 616 10.16 22.70 0.69
N VAL A 617 10.95 22.73 -0.38
CA VAL A 617 11.09 23.87 -1.30
C VAL A 617 10.88 23.37 -2.73
N ILE A 618 10.14 24.12 -3.53
CA ILE A 618 9.89 23.87 -4.94
C ILE A 618 10.39 25.07 -5.74
N GLU A 619 11.29 24.82 -6.69
CA GLU A 619 11.83 25.83 -7.59
C GLU A 619 11.32 25.60 -9.02
N LYS A 620 10.65 26.60 -9.59
CA LYS A 620 10.20 26.59 -10.99
C LYS A 620 10.51 27.94 -11.62
N SER A 621 11.42 27.97 -12.62
CA SER A 621 11.61 29.09 -13.56
C SER A 621 11.39 30.47 -12.93
N ASP A 622 12.21 30.78 -11.90
CA ASP A 622 12.25 32.02 -11.11
C ASP A 622 11.25 32.21 -9.95
N GLN A 623 10.34 31.27 -9.72
CA GLN A 623 9.47 31.26 -8.55
C GLN A 623 9.87 30.17 -7.56
N VAL A 624 9.88 30.56 -6.28
CA VAL A 624 10.13 29.64 -5.17
C VAL A 624 8.88 29.53 -4.30
N SER A 625 8.35 28.32 -4.24
CA SER A 625 7.23 27.96 -3.38
C SER A 625 7.70 27.03 -2.28
N LEU A 626 7.04 27.09 -1.15
CA LEU A 626 7.30 26.28 0.03
C LEU A 626 6.19 25.25 0.18
N VAL A 627 6.57 24.00 0.50
CA VAL A 627 5.62 22.95 0.86
C VAL A 627 5.12 23.27 2.26
N PHE A 628 3.88 23.71 2.36
CA PHE A 628 3.31 24.34 3.53
C PHE A 628 2.18 23.50 4.14
N ARG A 629 2.19 23.39 5.47
CA ARG A 629 1.17 22.69 6.26
C ARG A 629 0.78 23.56 7.44
N GLY A 630 -0.32 24.30 7.29
CA GLY A 630 -0.93 25.03 8.39
C GLY A 630 -1.54 24.09 9.42
N ALA A 631 -1.49 24.46 10.69
CA ALA A 631 -2.04 23.65 11.77
C ALA A 631 -3.55 23.37 11.64
N ILE A 632 -4.29 24.19 10.89
CA ILE A 632 -5.72 24.01 10.57
C ILE A 632 -5.98 23.13 9.33
N SER A 633 -4.97 22.85 8.51
CA SER A 633 -5.11 22.11 7.25
C SER A 633 -4.93 20.62 7.43
N ASP A 634 -5.55 19.82 6.56
CA ASP A 634 -5.37 18.37 6.53
C ASP A 634 -3.89 17.98 6.36
N LEU A 635 -3.37 17.11 7.24
CA LEU A 635 -1.97 16.70 7.23
C LEU A 635 -1.55 16.06 5.91
N HIS A 636 -2.45 15.38 5.20
CA HIS A 636 -2.16 14.69 3.93
C HIS A 636 -2.44 15.55 2.69
N THR A 637 -2.71 16.84 2.88
CA THR A 637 -3.02 17.80 1.82
C THR A 637 -2.15 19.06 1.98
N PRO A 638 -0.82 18.94 1.79
CA PRO A 638 0.07 20.09 1.81
C PRO A 638 -0.22 21.06 0.65
N LYS A 639 0.00 22.35 0.91
CA LYS A 639 -0.17 23.44 -0.06
C LYS A 639 1.18 23.95 -0.54
N ASN A 640 1.20 24.51 -1.73
CA ASN A 640 2.36 25.27 -2.21
C ASN A 640 2.07 26.75 -1.96
N ILE A 641 2.83 27.39 -1.06
CA ILE A 641 2.68 28.82 -0.74
C ILE A 641 3.96 29.55 -1.17
N SER A 642 3.80 30.76 -1.73
CA SER A 642 4.96 31.57 -2.11
C SER A 642 5.76 32.02 -0.89
N TRP A 643 7.08 32.15 -1.02
CA TRP A 643 7.93 32.67 0.05
C TRP A 643 7.45 34.04 0.57
N ASN A 644 7.03 34.93 -0.32
CA ASN A 644 6.59 36.28 0.05
C ASN A 644 5.39 36.26 1.00
N MET A 645 4.44 35.35 0.81
CA MET A 645 3.29 35.20 1.71
C MET A 645 3.74 34.75 3.10
N VAL A 646 4.63 33.75 3.18
CA VAL A 646 5.17 33.27 4.47
C VAL A 646 5.96 34.37 5.17
N PHE A 647 6.83 35.07 4.43
CA PHE A 647 7.64 36.15 4.97
C PHE A 647 6.77 37.27 5.55
N ASN A 648 5.78 37.75 4.78
CA ASN A 648 4.86 38.79 5.23
C ASN A 648 4.04 38.34 6.44
N ALA A 649 3.54 37.10 6.43
CA ALA A 649 2.78 36.55 7.55
C ALA A 649 3.59 36.53 8.85
N VAL A 650 4.86 36.12 8.78
CA VAL A 650 5.76 36.09 9.95
C VAL A 650 6.17 37.50 10.37
N ALA A 651 6.43 38.40 9.42
CA ALA A 651 6.80 39.79 9.70
C ALA A 651 5.64 40.55 10.39
N ASN A 652 4.42 40.44 9.88
CA ASN A 652 3.24 41.06 10.47
C ASN A 652 2.95 40.49 11.86
N TYR A 653 3.10 39.17 12.03
CA TYR A 653 2.94 38.55 13.36
C TYR A 653 4.00 39.04 14.36
N LYS A 654 5.25 39.22 13.92
CA LYS A 654 6.34 39.75 14.75
C LYS A 654 5.97 41.11 15.35
N GLU A 655 5.39 42.01 14.58
CA GLU A 655 5.01 43.36 15.05
C GLU A 655 3.94 43.32 16.15
N LEU A 656 3.12 42.27 16.18
CA LEU A 656 2.04 42.08 17.17
C LEU A 656 2.46 41.17 18.32
N HIS A 657 3.60 40.48 18.19
CA HIS A 657 4.10 39.59 19.22
C HIS A 657 4.71 40.39 20.38
N PRO A 658 4.40 40.07 21.66
CA PRO A 658 4.84 40.90 22.81
C PRO A 658 6.35 41.12 22.93
N LEU A 659 7.16 40.19 22.43
CA LEU A 659 8.63 40.28 22.43
C LEU A 659 9.22 40.62 21.06
N GLU A 660 8.41 40.99 20.07
CA GLU A 660 8.85 41.25 18.69
C GLU A 660 9.69 40.10 18.08
N THR A 661 9.35 38.86 18.42
CA THR A 661 10.14 37.68 18.08
C THR A 661 9.89 37.26 16.64
N TRP A 662 10.97 37.07 15.88
CA TRP A 662 10.88 36.41 14.58
C TRP A 662 10.66 34.90 14.77
N THR A 663 9.54 34.37 14.29
CA THR A 663 9.04 33.04 14.67
C THR A 663 9.36 31.93 13.67
N LEU A 664 10.21 32.16 12.66
CA LEU A 664 10.55 31.12 11.68
C LEU A 664 11.86 30.40 12.05
N TYR A 665 11.75 29.12 12.40
CA TYR A 665 12.85 28.30 12.88
C TYR A 665 12.95 26.97 12.12
N GLY A 666 14.18 26.55 11.79
CA GLY A 666 14.48 25.21 11.29
C GLY A 666 14.99 24.29 12.41
N ILE A 667 14.40 23.10 12.53
CA ILE A 667 14.79 22.07 13.51
C ILE A 667 15.53 20.95 12.78
N ARG A 668 16.72 20.56 13.27
CA ARG A 668 17.59 19.53 12.66
C ARG A 668 18.14 18.51 13.64
#